data_AF-A0A6N9SYK7-F1
#
_entry.id   AF-A0A6N9SYK7-F1
#
_cell.length_a   1.000
_cell.length_b   1.000
_cell.length_c   1.000
_cell.angle_alpha   90.00
_cell.angle_beta   90.00
_cell.angle_gamma   90.00
#
_symmetry.space_group_name_H-M   'P 1'
#
loop_
_entity.id
_entity.type
_entity.pdbx_description
1 polymer ?
#
loop_
_entity_poly.entity_id
_entity_poly.type
_entity_poly.pdbx_seq_one_letter_code
_entity_poly.pdbx_strand_id
1 'polypeptide(L)'
;MPIALTIFGVAIDGLDPTLCYVLLRTVRGPGGYPAPTLPEDVAIDNFQSTTVPDSTLTVITWDKVLSEAEEPALLCETDQGRLTIPVECPIGGGETITGLPFGPLIVEEKFQKSRISGVGLLYRKGIASNAPFKVLREVLDKNLKPGTAPKALRALVAKIGELSGIDEIFKRRRPIGIVDYFYRGSGRAGLDGPLFDVAPEKLDLRTNAPMLQVHVRRHAAPLDQKFKVHVTLGNYDDVLRSVLLKIEAGVPEIVVSAPTHITDVSLSVFNNEGTLIDQLNGKFIQSMQFGLSALGAVDMLPPPFPGSPKSPDLEARPRVHTITFEGPSIAKRSSGLDVLRKQEADVSALIGPLSTEFEYIWFERGVEGQLEVIRWIKKKIEQPGITKAYLFDPYLGSEALKRVVARQGNETAELFIVVSPGDIDPDANMTEASAASDYLAKLACTATEWADKLVGRISVVHIKRGDGSRQAFHDRYLCVVNQKGVPTAYLLSNSLSKAAGDWPFAICELDRVMSWRVYAYILELVQGQSKDCNLQPEVIWKSPDTFMATEPDVNADSLPSNSQPSRVVPVNAFLSDIWDIIIRNSDFKSQVGARVDAFLRAWPQGIDMDKLAGALFKVVSHRDAIVVFISDRLRDGGRAELANFLDENLLARFLELLPGFGHKGELFIPFDARRAVLENLGRTITRKYNATNFLRARLNPKIHELVTMIETQRHPALPWDEHEAGVFLSIMALQVASDSEGVPERFRIGVATDYIHWLGRLMRSDVAASEYVARDRVPPEWLDDLVFAAQQIAKARRILGEALDVPIGRVTDDPWVAPIFKDAIIASLVDGGAVMGSHQ
;
A
#
# COMPACT_ATOMS: atom_id res chain seq x y z
N MET A 1 -14.31 -34.58 -8.87
CA MET A 1 -14.71 -33.31 -8.22
C MET A 1 -14.80 -32.31 -9.34
N PRO A 2 -15.96 -31.67 -9.57
CA PRO A 2 -16.13 -30.80 -10.72
C PRO A 2 -15.08 -29.69 -10.74
N ILE A 3 -14.57 -29.37 -11.92
CA ILE A 3 -13.63 -28.25 -12.10
C ILE A 3 -14.44 -26.98 -12.32
N ALA A 4 -14.18 -25.94 -11.53
CA ALA A 4 -14.62 -24.59 -11.82
C ALA A 4 -13.57 -23.87 -12.67
N LEU A 5 -14.03 -23.27 -13.75
CA LEU A 5 -13.31 -22.35 -14.62
C LEU A 5 -13.80 -20.94 -14.31
N THR A 6 -12.87 -20.06 -13.91
CA THR A 6 -13.12 -18.63 -13.74
C THR A 6 -12.24 -17.86 -14.73
N ILE A 7 -12.85 -17.03 -15.57
CA ILE A 7 -12.17 -16.18 -16.54
C ILE A 7 -12.29 -14.73 -16.08
N PHE A 8 -11.15 -14.05 -15.99
CA PHE A 8 -11.05 -12.65 -15.63
C PHE A 8 -10.72 -11.83 -16.87
N GLY A 9 -11.50 -10.78 -17.11
CA GLY A 9 -11.28 -9.79 -18.16
C GLY A 9 -11.32 -8.37 -17.61
N VAL A 10 -10.84 -7.42 -18.40
CA VAL A 10 -11.00 -5.99 -18.13
C VAL A 10 -11.82 -5.35 -19.24
N ALA A 11 -12.85 -4.61 -18.88
CA ALA A 11 -13.55 -3.70 -19.77
C ALA A 11 -13.13 -2.26 -19.52
N ILE A 12 -13.00 -1.52 -20.62
CA ILE A 12 -12.86 -0.07 -20.68
C ILE A 12 -14.10 0.42 -21.42
N ASP A 13 -14.69 1.53 -21.00
CA ASP A 13 -15.90 2.08 -21.62
C ASP A 13 -15.80 2.11 -23.16
N GLY A 14 -16.68 1.37 -23.83
CA GLY A 14 -16.75 1.28 -25.29
C GLY A 14 -15.82 0.26 -25.96
N LEU A 15 -15.13 -0.60 -25.20
CA LEU A 15 -14.27 -1.67 -25.71
C LEU A 15 -14.71 -3.05 -25.21
N ASP A 16 -14.47 -4.07 -26.04
CA ASP A 16 -14.70 -5.47 -25.67
C ASP A 16 -13.78 -5.90 -24.50
N PRO A 17 -14.27 -6.77 -23.60
CA PRO A 17 -13.48 -7.25 -22.47
C PRO A 17 -12.19 -7.93 -22.91
N THR A 18 -11.05 -7.42 -22.46
CA THR A 18 -9.74 -8.02 -22.74
C THR A 18 -9.39 -9.05 -21.68
N LEU A 19 -8.98 -10.25 -22.11
CA LEU A 19 -8.58 -11.34 -21.21
C LEU A 19 -7.39 -10.94 -20.32
N CYS A 20 -7.54 -11.14 -19.01
CA CYS A 20 -6.52 -10.86 -18.00
C CYS A 20 -5.92 -12.13 -17.38
N TYR A 21 -6.76 -13.09 -16.96
CA TYR A 21 -6.31 -14.25 -16.18
C TYR A 21 -7.33 -15.37 -16.25
N VAL A 22 -6.88 -16.63 -16.22
CA VAL A 22 -7.78 -17.80 -16.16
C VAL A 22 -7.40 -18.68 -14.98
N LEU A 23 -8.40 -19.03 -14.18
CA LEU A 23 -8.28 -19.87 -13.00
C LEU A 23 -9.12 -21.13 -13.15
N LEU A 24 -8.47 -22.28 -13.03
CA LEU A 24 -9.05 -23.59 -12.91
C LEU A 24 -8.88 -24.08 -11.48
N ARG A 25 -9.93 -24.67 -10.89
CA ARG A 25 -9.86 -25.24 -9.54
C ARG A 25 -10.87 -26.37 -9.35
N THR A 26 -10.53 -27.37 -8.54
CA THR A 26 -11.48 -28.39 -8.11
C THR A 26 -12.48 -27.84 -7.08
N VAL A 27 -13.78 -28.01 -7.34
CA VAL A 27 -14.90 -27.62 -6.46
C VAL A 27 -15.23 -28.75 -5.49
N ARG A 28 -15.30 -28.45 -4.19
CA ARG A 28 -15.88 -29.33 -3.17
C ARG A 28 -17.33 -28.91 -2.92
N GLY A 29 -18.16 -29.85 -2.46
CA GLY A 29 -19.58 -29.63 -2.12
C GLY A 29 -19.82 -28.48 -1.11
N PRO A 30 -21.00 -28.39 -0.46
CA PRO A 30 -21.53 -27.15 0.14
C PRO A 30 -20.74 -26.50 1.32
N GLY A 31 -19.54 -26.97 1.64
CA GLY A 31 -18.68 -26.39 2.66
C GLY A 31 -17.79 -25.26 2.15
N GLY A 32 -17.96 -24.06 2.73
CA GLY A 32 -16.87 -23.12 3.01
C GLY A 32 -16.24 -22.34 1.86
N TYR A 33 -16.70 -22.50 0.62
CA TYR A 33 -16.57 -21.39 -0.34
C TYR A 33 -17.41 -20.23 0.28
N PRO A 34 -16.97 -18.94 0.32
CA PRO A 34 -18.01 -17.92 0.25
C PRO A 34 -18.78 -18.35 -0.98
N ALA A 35 -20.05 -18.72 -0.85
CA ALA A 35 -20.85 -19.01 -2.04
C ALA A 35 -20.40 -17.96 -3.06
N PRO A 36 -20.22 -18.28 -4.37
CA PRO A 36 -20.49 -17.16 -5.24
C PRO A 36 -21.84 -16.67 -4.69
N THR A 37 -22.05 -15.39 -4.47
CA THR A 37 -23.44 -14.96 -4.50
C THR A 37 -23.88 -15.31 -5.92
N LEU A 38 -24.16 -16.58 -6.15
CA LEU A 38 -25.27 -17.10 -6.84
C LEU A 38 -26.37 -16.67 -5.89
N PRO A 39 -27.01 -15.51 -6.13
CA PRO A 39 -28.31 -15.24 -5.52
C PRO A 39 -29.17 -16.51 -5.61
N GLU A 40 -30.11 -16.69 -4.70
CA GLU A 40 -30.85 -17.95 -4.48
C GLU A 40 -31.59 -18.53 -5.73
N ASP A 41 -31.46 -17.88 -6.90
CA ASP A 41 -32.10 -18.18 -8.19
C ASP A 41 -31.12 -18.53 -9.37
N VAL A 42 -29.87 -18.97 -9.14
CA VAL A 42 -28.90 -19.14 -10.26
C VAL A 42 -29.10 -20.37 -11.14
N ALA A 43 -29.42 -20.08 -12.41
CA ALA A 43 -29.04 -20.86 -13.57
C ALA A 43 -27.56 -20.63 -13.93
N ILE A 44 -26.89 -21.70 -14.36
CA ILE A 44 -25.51 -21.80 -14.87
C ILE A 44 -25.24 -20.67 -15.89
N ASP A 45 -24.04 -20.05 -15.85
CA ASP A 45 -23.55 -18.92 -16.69
C ASP A 45 -23.82 -17.50 -16.17
N ASN A 46 -23.20 -17.10 -15.05
CA ASN A 46 -23.31 -15.73 -14.54
C ASN A 46 -22.05 -14.87 -14.73
N PHE A 47 -22.31 -13.61 -15.08
CA PHE A 47 -21.38 -12.54 -15.36
C PHE A 47 -21.36 -11.55 -14.20
N GLN A 48 -20.19 -11.21 -13.66
CA GLN A 48 -20.05 -10.16 -12.65
C GLN A 48 -19.11 -9.07 -13.14
N SER A 49 -19.49 -7.81 -12.92
CA SER A 49 -18.68 -6.64 -13.23
C SER A 49 -18.38 -5.90 -11.94
N THR A 50 -17.10 -5.67 -11.64
CA THR A 50 -16.68 -4.90 -10.47
C THR A 50 -15.80 -3.74 -10.91
N THR A 51 -16.16 -2.52 -10.51
CA THR A 51 -15.36 -1.34 -10.81
C THR A 51 -14.06 -1.37 -10.02
N VAL A 52 -12.97 -0.93 -10.67
CA VAL A 52 -11.67 -0.80 -10.04
C VAL A 52 -11.58 0.61 -9.44
N PRO A 53 -11.34 0.75 -8.11
CA PRO A 53 -11.26 2.05 -7.45
C PRO A 53 -10.30 3.01 -8.16
N ASP A 54 -10.67 4.29 -8.24
CA ASP A 54 -9.89 5.37 -8.86
C ASP A 54 -9.48 5.13 -10.33
N SER A 55 -10.28 4.40 -11.09
CA SER A 55 -10.05 4.16 -12.52
C SER A 55 -11.34 4.05 -13.33
N THR A 56 -11.24 4.16 -14.65
CA THR A 56 -12.32 3.88 -15.62
C THR A 56 -12.42 2.40 -15.99
N LEU A 57 -11.72 1.53 -15.25
CA LEU A 57 -11.65 0.10 -15.54
C LEU A 57 -12.70 -0.67 -14.76
N THR A 58 -13.29 -1.65 -15.42
CA THR A 58 -14.19 -2.63 -14.81
C THR A 58 -13.60 -4.02 -14.99
N VAL A 59 -13.37 -4.73 -13.88
CA VAL A 59 -13.01 -6.16 -13.93
C VAL A 59 -14.28 -6.95 -14.16
N ILE A 60 -14.24 -7.81 -15.17
CA ILE A 60 -15.32 -8.73 -15.50
C ILE A 60 -14.88 -10.13 -15.11
N THR A 61 -15.75 -10.87 -14.43
CA THR A 61 -15.55 -12.27 -14.12
C THR A 61 -16.67 -13.12 -14.70
N TRP A 62 -16.29 -14.25 -15.28
CA TRP A 62 -17.21 -15.26 -15.78
C TRP A 62 -16.84 -16.62 -15.18
N ASP A 63 -17.81 -17.30 -14.59
CA ASP A 63 -17.63 -18.57 -13.88
C ASP A 63 -18.44 -19.69 -14.54
N LYS A 64 -17.80 -20.84 -14.78
CA LYS A 64 -18.46 -22.08 -15.25
C LYS A 64 -17.97 -23.28 -14.45
N VAL A 65 -18.91 -24.10 -13.98
CA VAL A 65 -18.61 -25.41 -13.41
C VAL A 65 -18.70 -26.43 -14.55
N LEU A 66 -17.59 -27.11 -14.83
CA LEU A 66 -17.51 -28.07 -15.92
C LEU A 66 -18.29 -29.34 -15.59
N SER A 67 -18.95 -29.90 -16.60
CA SER A 67 -19.54 -31.22 -16.53
C SER A 67 -18.48 -32.32 -16.53
N GLU A 68 -18.84 -33.51 -16.05
CA GLU A 68 -17.94 -34.67 -16.04
C GLU A 68 -17.39 -35.04 -17.45
N ALA A 69 -18.11 -34.67 -18.52
CA ALA A 69 -17.69 -34.88 -19.90
C ALA A 69 -16.69 -33.81 -20.39
N GLU A 70 -16.74 -32.59 -19.87
CA GLU A 70 -15.87 -31.47 -20.27
C GLU A 70 -14.50 -31.52 -19.57
N GLU A 71 -14.45 -32.02 -18.33
CA GLU A 71 -13.22 -32.05 -17.52
C GLU A 71 -12.02 -32.75 -18.20
N PRO A 72 -12.14 -33.98 -18.76
CA PRO A 72 -10.98 -34.68 -19.32
C PRO A 72 -10.42 -33.97 -20.56
N ALA A 73 -11.30 -33.39 -21.37
CA ALA A 73 -10.91 -32.63 -22.55
C ALA A 73 -10.13 -31.37 -22.16
N LEU A 74 -10.63 -30.60 -21.20
CA LEU A 74 -9.98 -29.37 -20.72
C LEU A 74 -8.61 -29.63 -20.09
N LEU A 75 -8.50 -30.69 -19.27
CA LEU A 75 -7.23 -31.09 -18.66
C LEU A 75 -6.21 -31.53 -19.71
N CYS A 76 -6.66 -32.28 -20.73
CA CYS A 76 -5.83 -32.68 -21.86
C CYS A 76 -5.33 -31.47 -22.66
N GLU A 77 -6.19 -30.49 -22.94
CA GLU A 77 -5.77 -29.24 -23.59
C GLU A 77 -4.72 -28.50 -22.74
N THR A 78 -4.97 -28.37 -21.43
CA THR A 78 -4.08 -27.66 -20.50
C THR A 78 -2.69 -28.31 -20.48
N ASP A 79 -2.63 -29.64 -20.48
CA ASP A 79 -1.37 -30.40 -20.52
C ASP A 79 -0.63 -30.27 -21.86
N GLN A 80 -1.36 -29.98 -22.95
CA GLN A 80 -0.80 -29.64 -24.27
C GLN A 80 -0.38 -28.17 -24.40
N GLY A 81 -0.54 -27.35 -23.35
CA GLY A 81 -0.25 -25.92 -23.39
C GLY A 81 -1.32 -25.10 -24.14
N ARG A 82 -2.55 -25.61 -24.23
CA ARG A 82 -3.68 -24.96 -24.91
C ARG A 82 -4.88 -24.85 -23.99
N LEU A 83 -5.69 -23.81 -24.14
CA LEU A 83 -6.99 -23.71 -23.49
C LEU A 83 -7.94 -22.95 -24.41
N THR A 84 -9.01 -23.58 -24.83
CA THR A 84 -10.07 -22.91 -25.59
C THR A 84 -11.09 -22.30 -24.62
N ILE A 85 -11.29 -20.99 -24.70
CA ILE A 85 -12.31 -20.29 -23.91
C ILE A 85 -13.70 -20.70 -24.44
N PRO A 86 -14.65 -21.10 -23.58
CA PRO A 86 -16.00 -21.45 -24.01
C PRO A 86 -16.65 -20.32 -24.82
N VAL A 87 -17.38 -20.67 -25.89
CA VAL A 87 -17.93 -19.70 -26.85
C VAL A 87 -18.96 -18.77 -26.19
N GLU A 88 -19.63 -19.27 -25.16
CA GLU A 88 -20.57 -18.54 -24.32
C GLU A 88 -19.90 -17.50 -23.38
N CYS A 89 -18.57 -17.55 -23.23
CA CYS A 89 -17.85 -16.59 -22.38
C CYS A 89 -17.77 -15.22 -23.07
N PRO A 90 -18.20 -14.12 -22.42
CA PRO A 90 -18.11 -12.78 -23.00
C PRO A 90 -16.69 -12.19 -23.00
N ILE A 91 -15.70 -12.91 -22.44
CA ILE A 91 -14.30 -12.49 -22.36
C ILE A 91 -13.50 -13.41 -23.30
N GLY A 92 -13.32 -12.99 -24.55
CA GLY A 92 -12.58 -13.80 -25.53
C GLY A 92 -13.24 -15.15 -25.85
N GLY A 93 -14.58 -15.21 -25.88
CA GLY A 93 -15.34 -16.42 -26.22
C GLY A 93 -14.87 -17.07 -27.52
N GLY A 94 -14.47 -18.34 -27.46
CA GLY A 94 -13.93 -19.08 -28.59
C GLY A 94 -12.44 -18.83 -28.88
N GLU A 95 -11.78 -17.91 -28.19
CA GLU A 95 -10.33 -17.71 -28.32
C GLU A 95 -9.56 -18.89 -27.71
N THR A 96 -8.42 -19.24 -28.32
CA THR A 96 -7.52 -20.26 -27.78
C THR A 96 -6.28 -19.61 -27.19
N ILE A 97 -6.05 -19.81 -25.89
CA ILE A 97 -4.80 -19.45 -25.24
C ILE A 97 -3.78 -20.54 -25.54
N THR A 98 -2.65 -20.17 -26.15
CA THR A 98 -1.52 -21.07 -26.39
C THR A 98 -0.29 -20.60 -25.63
N GLY A 99 0.43 -21.52 -25.00
CA GLY A 99 1.66 -21.22 -24.26
C GLY A 99 2.44 -22.47 -23.89
N LEU A 100 3.40 -22.33 -22.98
CA LEU A 100 4.17 -23.45 -22.47
C LEU A 100 3.52 -24.00 -21.20
N PRO A 101 3.27 -25.32 -21.11
CA PRO A 101 2.78 -25.89 -19.87
C PRO A 101 3.84 -25.79 -18.77
N PHE A 102 3.40 -25.69 -17.53
CA PHE A 102 4.26 -25.72 -16.35
C PHE A 102 3.63 -26.56 -15.23
N GLY A 103 4.48 -27.00 -14.31
CA GLY A 103 4.08 -27.82 -13.18
C GLY A 103 3.98 -29.32 -13.50
N PRO A 104 3.48 -30.12 -12.55
CA PRO A 104 2.92 -29.70 -11.26
C PRO A 104 3.98 -29.13 -10.33
N LEU A 105 3.68 -27.97 -9.74
CA LEU A 105 4.47 -27.31 -8.71
C LEU A 105 3.77 -27.48 -7.37
N ILE A 106 4.53 -27.80 -6.34
CA ILE A 106 4.03 -27.76 -4.97
C ILE A 106 3.98 -26.28 -4.54
N VAL A 107 2.82 -25.84 -4.06
CA VAL A 107 2.62 -24.50 -3.51
C VAL A 107 2.81 -24.60 -2.00
N GLU A 108 3.88 -23.98 -1.48
CA GLU A 108 4.07 -23.82 -0.04
C GLU A 108 3.01 -22.87 0.51
N GLU A 109 1.98 -23.42 1.16
CA GLU A 109 0.97 -22.64 1.85
C GLU A 109 1.53 -22.14 3.18
N LYS A 110 1.97 -20.88 3.22
CA LYS A 110 2.41 -20.25 4.47
C LYS A 110 1.25 -19.95 5.43
N PHE A 111 0.02 -19.96 4.93
CA PHE A 111 -1.21 -19.68 5.68
C PHE A 111 -2.40 -20.42 5.05
N GLN A 112 -3.28 -21.00 5.87
CA GLN A 112 -4.58 -21.57 5.45
C GLN A 112 -5.62 -20.48 5.11
N LYS A 113 -5.23 -19.42 4.40
CA LYS A 113 -6.13 -18.31 4.04
C LYS A 113 -6.43 -18.24 2.55
N SER A 114 -5.91 -19.16 1.75
CA SER A 114 -6.29 -19.24 0.34
C SER A 114 -7.71 -19.82 0.21
N ARG A 115 -8.52 -19.31 -0.74
CA ARG A 115 -9.85 -19.89 -1.06
C ARG A 115 -9.75 -21.27 -1.73
N ILE A 116 -8.58 -21.91 -1.70
CA ILE A 116 -8.36 -23.29 -2.14
C ILE A 116 -8.41 -24.17 -0.89
N SER A 117 -9.62 -24.44 -0.39
CA SER A 117 -9.81 -25.23 0.83
C SER A 117 -9.40 -26.71 0.67
N GLY A 118 -9.15 -27.38 1.80
CA GLY A 118 -8.82 -28.81 1.86
C GLY A 118 -7.43 -29.14 2.42
N VAL A 119 -7.24 -30.42 2.74
CA VAL A 119 -6.00 -30.97 3.34
C VAL A 119 -5.05 -31.55 2.28
N GLY A 120 -3.75 -31.41 2.53
CA GLY A 120 -2.65 -32.01 1.77
C GLY A 120 -2.01 -31.09 0.74
N LEU A 121 -0.98 -31.55 0.01
CA LEU A 121 -0.22 -30.72 -0.92
C LEU A 121 -1.11 -30.02 -1.95
N LEU A 122 -1.05 -28.69 -1.96
CA LEU A 122 -1.60 -27.87 -3.02
C LEU A 122 -0.66 -27.90 -4.22
N TYR A 123 -1.15 -28.42 -5.34
CA TYR A 123 -0.46 -28.40 -6.61
C TYR A 123 -0.96 -27.25 -7.47
N ARG A 124 -0.02 -26.67 -8.22
CA ARG A 124 -0.26 -25.67 -9.25
C ARG A 124 0.36 -26.15 -10.55
N LYS A 125 -0.45 -26.29 -11.60
CA LYS A 125 0.03 -26.48 -12.98
C LYS A 125 -0.71 -25.51 -13.90
N GLY A 126 -0.37 -25.44 -15.18
CA GLY A 126 -1.12 -24.61 -16.11
C GLY A 126 -0.31 -24.19 -17.32
N ILE A 127 -0.68 -23.07 -17.92
CA ILE A 127 -0.12 -22.56 -19.18
C ILE A 127 0.49 -21.17 -18.93
N ALA A 128 1.77 -21.03 -19.23
CA ALA A 128 2.46 -19.74 -19.22
C ALA A 128 2.49 -19.16 -20.64
N SER A 129 1.89 -17.98 -20.83
CA SER A 129 1.89 -17.26 -22.10
C SER A 129 2.12 -15.77 -21.87
N ASN A 130 2.92 -15.14 -22.72
CA ASN A 130 3.10 -13.69 -22.69
C ASN A 130 2.05 -12.95 -23.53
N ALA A 131 1.32 -13.66 -24.40
CA ALA A 131 0.41 -13.03 -25.35
C ALA A 131 -0.72 -12.26 -24.64
N PRO A 132 -1.47 -12.84 -23.67
CA PRO A 132 -2.56 -12.11 -23.04
C PRO A 132 -2.08 -10.90 -22.24
N PHE A 133 -0.93 -11.01 -21.55
CA PHE A 133 -0.35 -9.88 -20.83
C PHE A 133 0.09 -8.75 -21.77
N LYS A 134 0.68 -9.09 -22.92
CA LYS A 134 1.10 -8.08 -23.92
C LYS A 134 -0.12 -7.34 -24.49
N VAL A 135 -1.17 -8.07 -24.86
CA VAL A 135 -2.43 -7.49 -25.36
C VAL A 135 -3.06 -6.58 -24.30
N LEU A 136 -3.15 -7.06 -23.05
CA LEU A 136 -3.65 -6.25 -21.93
C LEU A 136 -2.85 -4.96 -21.77
N ARG A 137 -1.52 -5.03 -21.80
CA ARG A 137 -0.66 -3.85 -21.70
C ARG A 137 -0.89 -2.88 -22.84
N GLU A 138 -0.96 -3.35 -24.09
CA GLU A 138 -1.24 -2.51 -25.25
C GLU A 138 -2.61 -1.82 -25.15
N VAL A 139 -3.63 -2.52 -24.65
CA VAL A 139 -4.95 -1.95 -24.40
C VAL A 139 -4.89 -0.87 -23.31
N LEU A 140 -4.18 -1.11 -22.20
CA LEU A 140 -4.03 -0.12 -21.14
C LEU A 140 -3.23 1.11 -21.60
N ASP A 141 -2.10 0.90 -22.29
CA ASP A 141 -1.22 1.98 -22.77
C ASP A 141 -1.91 2.84 -23.85
N LYS A 142 -2.76 2.24 -24.70
CA LYS A 142 -3.49 2.96 -25.76
C LYS A 142 -4.68 3.77 -25.25
N ASN A 143 -5.39 3.26 -24.23
CA ASN A 143 -6.68 3.82 -23.82
C ASN A 143 -6.62 4.64 -22.52
N LEU A 144 -5.52 4.57 -21.78
CA LEU A 144 -5.32 5.36 -20.57
C LEU A 144 -4.35 6.52 -20.81
N LYS A 145 -4.37 7.51 -19.91
CA LYS A 145 -3.43 8.64 -19.98
C LYS A 145 -1.98 8.13 -19.81
N PRO A 146 -0.98 8.74 -20.47
CA PRO A 146 0.43 8.39 -20.28
C PRO A 146 0.81 8.30 -18.79
N GLY A 147 1.53 7.24 -18.42
CA GLY A 147 1.95 6.98 -17.04
C GLY A 147 0.87 6.46 -16.08
N THR A 148 -0.38 6.26 -16.53
CA THR A 148 -1.47 5.72 -15.67
C THR A 148 -1.70 4.22 -15.81
N ALA A 149 -1.23 3.59 -16.89
CA ALA A 149 -1.32 2.14 -17.10
C ALA A 149 -0.70 1.32 -15.94
N PRO A 150 0.44 1.70 -15.33
CA PRO A 150 0.94 1.04 -14.13
C PRO A 150 -0.01 1.10 -12.93
N LYS A 151 -0.68 2.24 -12.70
CA LYS A 151 -1.65 2.40 -11.60
C LYS A 151 -2.83 1.44 -11.81
N ALA A 152 -3.35 1.44 -13.03
CA ALA A 152 -4.43 0.56 -13.47
C ALA A 152 -4.04 -0.91 -13.30
N LEU A 153 -2.87 -1.31 -13.80
CA LEU A 153 -2.38 -2.69 -13.69
C LEU A 153 -2.22 -3.12 -12.23
N ARG A 154 -1.73 -2.24 -11.34
CA ARG A 154 -1.62 -2.51 -9.90
C ARG A 154 -2.98 -2.80 -9.29
N ALA A 155 -3.97 -1.98 -9.61
CA ALA A 155 -5.32 -2.13 -9.09
C ALA A 155 -6.01 -3.38 -9.66
N LEU A 156 -5.78 -3.70 -10.95
CA LEU A 156 -6.24 -4.94 -11.59
C LEU A 156 -5.67 -6.19 -10.92
N VAL A 157 -4.36 -6.24 -10.67
CA VAL A 157 -3.74 -7.37 -9.96
C VAL A 157 -4.39 -7.56 -8.60
N ALA A 158 -4.50 -6.48 -7.81
CA ALA A 158 -5.06 -6.55 -6.46
C ALA A 158 -6.51 -7.04 -6.49
N LYS A 159 -7.30 -6.54 -7.44
CA LYS A 159 -8.70 -6.95 -7.61
C LYS A 159 -8.83 -8.39 -8.07
N ILE A 160 -8.00 -8.85 -9.00
CA ILE A 160 -7.94 -10.26 -9.41
C ILE A 160 -7.61 -11.12 -8.20
N GLY A 161 -6.58 -10.76 -7.41
CA GLY A 161 -6.20 -11.47 -6.19
C GLY A 161 -7.34 -11.57 -5.17
N GLU A 162 -8.05 -10.47 -4.93
CA GLU A 162 -9.23 -10.40 -4.04
C GLU A 162 -10.37 -11.31 -4.52
N LEU A 163 -10.74 -11.22 -5.80
CA LEU A 163 -11.87 -11.95 -6.38
C LEU A 163 -11.57 -13.45 -6.48
N SER A 164 -10.34 -13.80 -6.85
CA SER A 164 -9.89 -15.19 -6.97
C SER A 164 -9.58 -15.86 -5.62
N GLY A 165 -9.27 -15.08 -4.57
CA GLY A 165 -8.96 -15.58 -3.24
C GLY A 165 -7.59 -16.26 -3.11
N ILE A 166 -6.71 -16.01 -4.07
CA ILE A 166 -5.34 -16.53 -4.16
C ILE A 166 -4.31 -15.41 -3.92
N ASP A 167 -4.74 -14.22 -3.49
CA ASP A 167 -3.88 -13.07 -3.22
C ASP A 167 -2.71 -13.43 -2.28
N GLU A 168 -2.99 -14.16 -1.21
CA GLU A 168 -1.99 -14.67 -0.26
C GLU A 168 -0.95 -15.62 -0.89
N ILE A 169 -1.37 -16.44 -1.87
CA ILE A 169 -0.48 -17.34 -2.63
C ILE A 169 0.39 -16.54 -3.61
N PHE A 170 -0.19 -15.49 -4.18
CA PHE A 170 0.43 -14.65 -5.19
C PHE A 170 1.11 -13.38 -4.65
N LYS A 171 1.19 -13.24 -3.31
CA LYS A 171 1.91 -12.18 -2.60
C LYS A 171 3.35 -11.93 -3.05
N ARG A 172 3.98 -12.87 -3.76
CA ARG A 172 5.31 -12.68 -4.35
C ARG A 172 5.31 -12.69 -5.87
N ARG A 173 4.35 -13.36 -6.50
CA ARG A 173 4.29 -13.55 -7.95
C ARG A 173 2.90 -13.12 -8.37
N ARG A 174 2.74 -11.99 -9.05
CA ARG A 174 1.43 -11.44 -9.45
C ARG A 174 1.10 -11.92 -10.86
N PRO A 175 0.49 -13.10 -11.05
CA PRO A 175 0.25 -13.61 -12.38
C PRO A 175 -0.84 -12.81 -13.08
N ILE A 176 -0.51 -12.32 -14.27
CA ILE A 176 -1.48 -11.80 -15.23
C ILE A 176 -1.12 -12.42 -16.56
N GLY A 177 -2.11 -12.87 -17.29
CA GLY A 177 -1.99 -13.41 -18.64
C GLY A 177 -1.61 -14.88 -18.69
N ILE A 178 -1.93 -15.64 -17.64
CA ILE A 178 -1.65 -17.07 -17.54
C ILE A 178 -2.91 -17.86 -17.22
N VAL A 179 -2.84 -19.16 -17.46
CA VAL A 179 -3.82 -20.14 -17.01
C VAL A 179 -3.23 -20.88 -15.82
N ASP A 180 -3.88 -20.80 -14.65
CA ASP A 180 -3.50 -21.58 -13.48
C ASP A 180 -4.54 -22.64 -13.16
N TYR A 181 -4.09 -23.86 -12.92
CA TYR A 181 -4.89 -24.94 -12.36
C TYR A 181 -4.37 -25.34 -10.98
N PHE A 182 -5.23 -25.15 -9.99
CA PHE A 182 -4.99 -25.52 -8.60
C PHE A 182 -5.78 -26.76 -8.21
N TYR A 183 -5.07 -27.76 -7.66
CA TYR A 183 -5.69 -29.01 -7.21
C TYR A 183 -4.91 -29.62 -6.04
N ARG A 184 -5.58 -30.44 -5.20
CA ARG A 184 -4.93 -31.19 -4.11
C ARG A 184 -4.89 -32.69 -4.43
N GLY A 185 -3.76 -33.33 -4.16
CA GLY A 185 -3.54 -34.74 -4.53
C GLY A 185 -4.37 -35.77 -3.75
N SER A 186 -4.87 -35.44 -2.55
CA SER A 186 -5.51 -36.41 -1.65
C SER A 186 -6.67 -35.81 -0.84
N GLY A 187 -7.65 -35.23 -1.53
CA GLY A 187 -8.75 -34.53 -0.88
C GLY A 187 -9.85 -35.41 -0.29
N ARG A 188 -9.85 -35.68 1.03
CA ARG A 188 -11.07 -36.05 1.76
C ARG A 188 -11.89 -34.81 2.10
N ALA A 189 -13.21 -34.87 1.92
CA ALA A 189 -14.13 -33.77 2.20
C ALA A 189 -14.20 -33.43 3.71
N GLY A 190 -14.32 -32.15 4.05
CA GLY A 190 -14.67 -31.68 5.41
C GLY A 190 -13.51 -31.47 6.40
N LEU A 191 -12.26 -31.48 5.98
CA LEU A 191 -11.09 -31.14 6.82
C LEU A 191 -10.36 -29.95 6.20
N ASP A 192 -10.01 -28.95 7.01
CA ASP A 192 -9.26 -27.75 6.62
C ASP A 192 -7.94 -27.67 7.40
N GLY A 193 -6.83 -27.44 6.67
CA GLY A 193 -5.50 -27.19 7.22
C GLY A 193 -4.39 -28.20 6.90
N PRO A 194 -3.12 -27.92 7.27
CA PRO A 194 -2.05 -28.89 7.15
C PRO A 194 -2.35 -30.07 8.06
N LEU A 195 -1.88 -31.25 7.66
CA LEU A 195 -2.04 -32.46 8.46
C LEU A 195 -1.32 -32.29 9.80
N PHE A 196 -0.16 -31.63 9.77
CA PHE A 196 0.70 -31.43 10.93
C PHE A 196 1.16 -29.97 11.05
N ASP A 197 1.31 -29.51 12.29
CA ASP A 197 1.86 -28.20 12.66
C ASP A 197 3.21 -28.38 13.35
N VAL A 198 4.11 -27.39 13.22
CA VAL A 198 5.43 -27.40 13.87
C VAL A 198 5.57 -26.17 14.76
N ALA A 199 5.58 -26.39 16.06
CA ALA A 199 5.78 -25.33 17.05
C ALA A 199 7.21 -25.40 17.62
N PRO A 200 8.02 -24.34 17.50
CA PRO A 200 9.29 -24.28 18.19
C PRO A 200 9.08 -24.20 19.72
N GLU A 201 10.03 -24.74 20.48
CA GLU A 201 10.12 -24.44 21.92
C GLU A 201 10.34 -22.93 22.10
N LYS A 202 9.53 -22.27 22.95
CA LYS A 202 9.53 -20.80 23.10
C LYS A 202 10.95 -20.29 23.40
N LEU A 203 11.47 -19.43 22.52
CA LEU A 203 12.73 -18.73 22.75
C LEU A 203 12.57 -17.75 23.92
N ASP A 204 13.44 -17.86 24.92
CA ASP A 204 13.62 -16.80 25.90
C ASP A 204 14.62 -15.78 25.35
N LEU A 205 14.06 -14.71 24.77
CA LEU A 205 14.83 -13.62 24.16
C LEU A 205 15.69 -12.84 25.17
N ARG A 206 15.51 -13.06 26.49
CA ARG A 206 16.35 -12.45 27.54
C ARG A 206 17.59 -13.27 27.85
N THR A 207 17.57 -14.58 27.63
CA THR A 207 18.67 -15.48 28.03
C THR A 207 19.60 -15.85 26.88
N ASN A 208 19.27 -15.51 25.63
CA ASN A 208 20.00 -15.95 24.43
C ASN A 208 20.19 -17.49 24.36
N ALA A 209 19.31 -18.25 25.03
CA ALA A 209 19.40 -19.70 25.05
C ALA A 209 19.09 -20.27 23.66
N PRO A 210 19.85 -21.28 23.19
CA PRO A 210 19.61 -21.87 21.89
C PRO A 210 18.29 -22.64 21.89
N MET A 211 17.46 -22.44 20.86
CA MET A 211 16.34 -23.33 20.54
C MET A 211 16.83 -24.69 20.08
N LEU A 212 16.54 -25.74 20.86
CA LEU A 212 17.02 -27.10 20.63
C LEU A 212 15.90 -28.08 20.27
N GLN A 213 14.63 -27.70 20.41
CA GLN A 213 13.50 -28.61 20.20
C GLN A 213 12.40 -27.98 19.34
N VAL A 214 11.76 -28.84 18.54
CA VAL A 214 10.52 -28.52 17.83
C VAL A 214 9.47 -29.59 18.12
N HIS A 215 8.23 -29.14 18.24
CA HIS A 215 7.05 -29.95 18.49
C HIS A 215 6.29 -30.14 17.17
N VAL A 216 6.15 -31.37 16.69
CA VAL A 216 5.32 -31.71 15.53
C VAL A 216 3.98 -32.23 16.03
N ARG A 217 2.90 -31.49 15.78
CA ARG A 217 1.55 -31.74 16.30
C ARG A 217 0.60 -32.13 15.18
N ARG A 218 -0.29 -33.09 15.41
CA ARG A 218 -1.44 -33.32 14.52
C ARG A 218 -2.35 -32.10 14.56
N HIS A 219 -2.66 -31.57 13.40
CA HIS A 219 -3.55 -30.42 13.25
C HIS A 219 -4.86 -30.85 12.59
N ALA A 220 -4.86 -31.04 11.26
CA ALA A 220 -6.01 -31.60 10.51
C ALA A 220 -5.88 -33.11 10.26
N ALA A 221 -4.76 -33.74 10.64
CA ALA A 221 -4.56 -35.17 10.47
C ALA A 221 -5.56 -35.99 11.31
N PRO A 222 -6.34 -36.89 10.69
CA PRO A 222 -7.26 -37.77 11.41
C PRO A 222 -6.53 -38.59 12.46
N LEU A 223 -6.99 -38.55 13.72
CA LEU A 223 -6.35 -39.25 14.83
C LEU A 223 -6.33 -40.78 14.64
N ASP A 224 -7.26 -41.33 13.86
CA ASP A 224 -7.37 -42.76 13.54
C ASP A 224 -6.40 -43.24 12.46
N GLN A 225 -5.68 -42.33 11.79
CA GLN A 225 -4.79 -42.68 10.67
C GLN A 225 -3.30 -42.67 11.07
N LYS A 226 -2.55 -43.56 10.40
CA LYS A 226 -1.10 -43.66 10.52
C LYS A 226 -0.41 -42.82 9.45
N PHE A 227 0.68 -42.18 9.83
CA PHE A 227 1.50 -41.38 8.93
C PHE A 227 2.98 -41.69 9.13
N LYS A 228 3.76 -41.58 8.04
CA LYS A 228 5.23 -41.52 8.14
C LYS A 228 5.63 -40.07 7.96
N VAL A 229 6.41 -39.53 8.88
CA VAL A 229 6.77 -38.12 8.90
C VAL A 229 8.28 -38.00 8.95
N HIS A 230 8.87 -37.43 7.91
CA HIS A 230 10.29 -37.12 7.84
C HIS A 230 10.51 -35.69 8.35
N VAL A 231 11.27 -35.56 9.43
CA VAL A 231 11.62 -34.29 10.05
C VAL A 231 13.11 -34.05 9.84
N THR A 232 13.46 -32.91 9.26
CA THR A 232 14.83 -32.42 9.15
C THR A 232 14.96 -31.10 9.90
N LEU A 233 15.90 -31.03 10.83
CA LEU A 233 16.27 -29.85 11.61
C LEU A 233 17.64 -29.38 11.11
N GLY A 234 17.78 -28.10 10.80
CA GLY A 234 19.01 -27.51 10.31
C GLY A 234 19.45 -26.26 11.07
N ASN A 235 20.70 -25.89 10.85
CA ASN A 235 21.37 -24.66 11.28
C ASN A 235 22.07 -24.03 10.07
N TYR A 236 21.32 -23.24 9.30
CA TYR A 236 21.70 -22.44 8.15
C TYR A 236 22.29 -23.26 7.00
N ASP A 237 23.51 -23.77 7.17
CA ASP A 237 24.23 -24.61 6.21
C ASP A 237 24.26 -26.10 6.59
N ASP A 238 24.04 -26.43 7.87
CA ASP A 238 24.22 -27.80 8.38
C ASP A 238 22.90 -28.47 8.74
N VAL A 239 22.76 -29.75 8.37
CA VAL A 239 21.68 -30.61 8.84
C VAL A 239 22.03 -31.14 10.23
N LEU A 240 21.34 -30.66 11.25
CA LEU A 240 21.55 -31.07 12.64
C LEU A 240 20.95 -32.43 12.95
N ARG A 241 19.77 -32.71 12.38
CA ARG A 241 19.08 -33.99 12.56
C ARG A 241 18.14 -34.24 11.38
N SER A 242 18.13 -35.46 10.86
CA SER A 242 17.16 -35.89 9.85
C SER A 242 16.61 -37.26 10.23
N VAL A 243 15.31 -37.37 10.47
CA VAL A 243 14.69 -38.57 11.04
C VAL A 243 13.33 -38.86 10.43
N LEU A 244 13.10 -40.11 10.03
CA LEU A 244 11.81 -40.61 9.59
C LEU A 244 11.09 -41.24 10.79
N LEU A 245 9.97 -40.65 11.19
CA LEU A 245 9.16 -41.04 12.34
C LEU A 245 7.84 -41.67 11.87
N LYS A 246 7.37 -42.68 12.58
CA LYS A 246 6.02 -43.23 12.39
C LYS A 246 5.11 -42.64 13.44
N ILE A 247 4.06 -41.95 13.01
CA ILE A 247 3.04 -41.42 13.91
C ILE A 247 1.87 -42.40 13.88
N GLU A 248 1.77 -43.20 14.93
CA GLU A 248 0.68 -44.16 15.11
C GLU A 248 -0.67 -43.45 15.35
N ALA A 249 -1.75 -44.18 15.13
CA ALA A 249 -3.10 -43.70 15.45
C ALA A 249 -3.20 -43.34 16.95
N GLY A 250 -3.86 -42.23 17.26
CA GLY A 250 -4.07 -41.72 18.63
C GLY A 250 -2.92 -40.88 19.18
N VAL A 251 -1.79 -40.72 18.48
CA VAL A 251 -0.65 -39.89 18.94
C VAL A 251 -0.81 -38.44 18.46
N PRO A 252 -1.09 -37.46 19.35
CA PRO A 252 -1.39 -36.09 18.93
C PRO A 252 -0.13 -35.25 18.67
N GLU A 253 1.02 -35.58 19.25
CA GLU A 253 2.23 -34.77 19.20
C GLU A 253 3.49 -35.63 19.34
N ILE A 254 4.56 -35.22 18.67
CA ILE A 254 5.90 -35.77 18.80
C ILE A 254 6.92 -34.63 18.95
N VAL A 255 7.97 -34.84 19.74
CA VAL A 255 9.03 -33.85 19.96
C VAL A 255 10.30 -34.31 19.26
N VAL A 256 10.94 -33.41 18.52
CA VAL A 256 12.22 -33.66 17.84
C VAL A 256 13.25 -32.65 18.33
N SER A 257 14.35 -33.15 18.88
CA SER A 257 15.44 -32.34 19.42
C SER A 257 16.67 -32.35 18.52
N ALA A 258 17.47 -31.29 18.53
CA ALA A 258 18.75 -31.16 17.87
C ALA A 258 19.87 -30.89 18.88
N PRO A 259 21.14 -31.25 18.57
CA PRO A 259 22.27 -31.02 19.48
C PRO A 259 22.67 -29.54 19.61
N THR A 260 22.27 -28.70 18.65
CA THR A 260 22.64 -27.28 18.57
C THR A 260 21.45 -26.43 18.12
N HIS A 261 21.64 -25.11 18.08
CA HIS A 261 20.59 -24.14 17.76
C HIS A 261 19.97 -24.43 16.39
N ILE A 262 18.65 -24.62 16.37
CA ILE A 262 17.87 -24.86 15.16
C ILE A 262 17.56 -23.51 14.50
N THR A 263 17.90 -23.35 13.22
CA THR A 263 17.52 -22.16 12.43
C THR A 263 16.51 -22.49 11.34
N ASP A 264 16.30 -23.76 11.04
CA ASP A 264 15.34 -24.20 10.03
C ASP A 264 14.79 -25.58 10.33
N VAL A 265 13.57 -25.81 9.85
CA VAL A 265 12.87 -27.09 9.97
C VAL A 265 12.21 -27.42 8.63
N SER A 266 12.32 -28.68 8.21
CA SER A 266 11.61 -29.24 7.08
C SER A 266 10.86 -30.49 7.52
N LEU A 267 9.58 -30.57 7.16
CA LEU A 267 8.67 -31.65 7.47
C LEU A 267 8.11 -32.21 6.15
N SER A 268 8.18 -33.52 5.95
CA SER A 268 7.56 -34.22 4.84
C SER A 268 6.70 -35.36 5.36
N VAL A 269 5.41 -35.36 5.03
CA VAL A 269 4.41 -36.31 5.54
C VAL A 269 4.01 -37.24 4.41
N PHE A 270 4.06 -38.53 4.67
CA PHE A 270 3.74 -39.59 3.73
C PHE A 270 2.57 -40.43 4.25
N ASN A 271 1.71 -40.85 3.33
CA ASN A 271 0.68 -41.86 3.61
C ASN A 271 1.31 -43.26 3.80
N ASN A 272 0.48 -44.26 4.08
CA ASN A 272 0.94 -45.64 4.28
C ASN A 272 1.61 -46.22 3.03
N GLU A 273 1.15 -45.79 1.85
CA GLU A 273 1.64 -46.16 0.53
C GLU A 273 2.99 -45.49 0.18
N GLY A 274 3.46 -44.53 1.01
CA GLY A 274 4.73 -43.83 0.79
C GLY A 274 4.66 -42.65 -0.17
N THR A 275 3.46 -42.20 -0.54
CA THR A 275 3.23 -40.99 -1.32
C THR A 275 3.30 -39.76 -0.40
N LEU A 276 4.01 -38.72 -0.83
CA LEU A 276 4.07 -37.44 -0.12
C LEU A 276 2.69 -36.75 -0.19
N ILE A 277 2.12 -36.44 0.96
CA ILE A 277 0.77 -35.88 1.08
C ILE A 277 0.74 -34.52 1.78
N ASP A 278 1.80 -34.14 2.50
CA ASP A 278 1.94 -32.80 3.10
C ASP A 278 3.42 -32.44 3.30
N GLN A 279 3.74 -31.14 3.28
CA GLN A 279 5.10 -30.63 3.44
C GLN A 279 5.10 -29.23 4.08
N LEU A 280 6.01 -29.02 5.04
CA LEU A 280 6.19 -27.74 5.71
C LEU A 280 7.67 -27.39 5.81
N ASN A 281 8.02 -26.14 5.50
CA ASN A 281 9.37 -25.60 5.65
C ASN A 281 9.33 -24.30 6.46
N GLY A 282 10.17 -24.19 7.49
CA GLY A 282 10.31 -23.01 8.33
C GLY A 282 11.77 -22.56 8.41
N LYS A 283 12.02 -21.25 8.35
CA LYS A 283 13.32 -20.63 8.63
C LYS A 283 13.15 -19.57 9.71
N PHE A 284 14.06 -19.53 10.66
CA PHE A 284 14.12 -18.56 11.75
C PHE A 284 15.16 -17.47 11.38
N ILE A 285 14.81 -16.20 11.55
CA ILE A 285 15.67 -15.07 11.16
C ILE A 285 16.80 -14.91 12.19
N GLN A 286 18.05 -14.85 11.72
CA GLN A 286 19.25 -14.86 12.59
C GLN A 286 20.07 -13.57 12.54
N SER A 287 20.26 -12.93 11.36
CA SER A 287 20.82 -11.57 11.18
C SER A 287 20.85 -11.18 9.68
N MET A 288 21.24 -9.93 9.34
CA MET A 288 21.51 -9.48 7.96
C MET A 288 22.83 -8.66 7.89
N GLN A 289 23.66 -8.90 6.86
CA GLN A 289 24.85 -8.11 6.53
C GLN A 289 25.05 -8.03 5.00
N PHE A 290 25.62 -6.92 4.52
CA PHE A 290 25.97 -6.71 3.10
C PHE A 290 27.34 -6.03 2.97
N GLY A 291 28.06 -6.31 1.88
CA GLY A 291 29.28 -5.58 1.49
C GLY A 291 29.60 -5.78 0.01
N LEU A 292 30.14 -4.74 -0.66
CA LEU A 292 30.67 -4.79 -2.03
C LEU A 292 31.65 -3.62 -2.28
N SER A 293 32.69 -3.88 -3.08
CA SER A 293 33.63 -2.89 -3.61
C SER A 293 33.94 -3.18 -5.09
N ALA A 294 34.29 -2.16 -5.88
CA ALA A 294 34.69 -2.31 -7.28
C ALA A 294 35.97 -1.51 -7.60
N LEU A 295 36.87 -2.12 -8.39
CA LEU A 295 38.11 -1.56 -8.94
C LEU A 295 37.89 -1.09 -10.38
N GLY A 296 38.27 0.16 -10.69
CA GLY A 296 38.23 0.77 -12.02
C GLY A 296 39.21 1.94 -12.16
N ALA A 297 39.38 2.48 -13.37
CA ALA A 297 40.19 3.67 -13.62
C ALA A 297 39.60 4.89 -12.91
N VAL A 298 40.46 5.76 -12.36
CA VAL A 298 40.06 6.83 -11.45
C VAL A 298 40.52 8.18 -11.99
N ASP A 299 39.60 9.12 -12.18
CA ASP A 299 39.93 10.53 -12.43
C ASP A 299 40.12 11.27 -11.11
N MET A 300 41.10 12.18 -11.08
CA MET A 300 41.31 13.07 -9.93
C MET A 300 40.60 14.41 -10.16
N LEU A 301 39.74 14.77 -9.22
CA LEU A 301 38.95 16.00 -9.20
C LEU A 301 39.38 16.87 -8.01
N PRO A 302 39.23 18.21 -8.10
CA PRO A 302 39.49 19.08 -6.97
C PRO A 302 38.51 18.80 -5.81
N PRO A 303 38.82 19.22 -4.58
CA PRO A 303 37.91 19.06 -3.44
C PRO A 303 36.54 19.73 -3.74
N PRO A 304 35.41 19.13 -3.29
CA PRO A 304 34.08 19.70 -3.52
C PRO A 304 33.90 21.11 -2.94
N PHE A 305 34.56 21.41 -1.80
CA PHE A 305 34.54 22.73 -1.18
C PHE A 305 35.96 23.21 -0.87
N PRO A 306 36.23 24.53 -0.99
CA PRO A 306 37.49 25.09 -0.48
C PRO A 306 37.65 24.85 1.02
N GLY A 307 38.71 24.16 1.43
CA GLY A 307 39.02 23.92 2.84
C GLY A 307 38.22 22.81 3.54
N SER A 308 37.42 22.01 2.82
CA SER A 308 36.75 20.85 3.42
C SER A 308 37.73 19.72 3.80
N PRO A 309 37.33 18.81 4.72
CA PRO A 309 38.06 17.58 4.95
C PRO A 309 38.29 16.80 3.65
N LYS A 310 39.45 16.15 3.52
CA LYS A 310 39.74 15.27 2.36
C LYS A 310 38.62 14.25 2.21
N SER A 311 38.06 14.16 1.02
CA SER A 311 36.99 13.22 0.67
C SER A 311 37.46 12.37 -0.50
N PRO A 312 38.30 11.35 -0.25
CA PRO A 312 38.96 10.58 -1.30
C PRO A 312 37.99 10.00 -2.32
N ASP A 313 36.79 9.58 -1.91
CA ASP A 313 35.76 9.00 -2.76
C ASP A 313 35.09 10.00 -3.73
N LEU A 314 35.12 11.29 -3.41
CA LEU A 314 34.61 12.38 -4.25
C LEU A 314 35.73 13.09 -5.03
N GLU A 315 36.97 13.02 -4.55
CA GLU A 315 38.15 13.53 -5.25
C GLU A 315 38.69 12.50 -6.24
N ALA A 316 38.51 11.21 -5.98
CA ALA A 316 38.92 10.09 -6.83
C ALA A 316 37.67 9.46 -7.45
N ARG A 317 37.28 9.93 -8.64
CA ARG A 317 36.09 9.44 -9.34
C ARG A 317 36.42 8.19 -10.16
N PRO A 318 35.92 6.99 -9.80
CA PRO A 318 36.01 5.83 -10.68
C PRO A 318 35.14 6.02 -11.92
N ARG A 319 35.68 5.69 -13.09
CA ARG A 319 34.94 5.57 -14.35
C ARG A 319 34.30 4.18 -14.41
N VAL A 320 33.00 4.14 -14.66
CA VAL A 320 32.20 2.90 -14.69
C VAL A 320 31.35 2.86 -15.95
N HIS A 321 31.36 1.71 -16.62
CA HIS A 321 30.40 1.38 -17.67
C HIS A 321 29.24 0.63 -17.05
N THR A 322 28.15 1.32 -16.74
CA THR A 322 26.98 0.67 -16.11
C THR A 322 26.21 -0.21 -17.10
N ILE A 323 26.37 0.00 -18.41
CA ILE A 323 25.69 -0.79 -19.45
C ILE A 323 26.25 -2.23 -19.57
N THR A 324 27.55 -2.42 -19.33
CA THR A 324 28.19 -3.76 -19.46
C THR A 324 27.78 -4.74 -18.35
N PHE A 325 27.12 -4.26 -17.31
CA PHE A 325 26.60 -5.09 -16.23
C PHE A 325 25.11 -5.36 -16.46
N GLU A 326 24.80 -6.35 -17.30
CA GLU A 326 23.49 -6.99 -17.23
C GLU A 326 23.43 -7.75 -15.89
N GLY A 327 22.44 -7.45 -15.05
CA GLY A 327 22.11 -8.31 -13.91
C GLY A 327 21.90 -9.75 -14.40
N PRO A 328 22.14 -10.78 -13.57
CA PRO A 328 22.22 -12.17 -14.03
C PRO A 328 21.04 -12.53 -14.94
N SER A 329 21.33 -12.68 -16.23
CA SER A 329 20.38 -13.23 -17.19
C SER A 329 20.03 -14.63 -16.70
N ILE A 330 18.78 -14.83 -16.29
CA ILE A 330 18.24 -16.16 -16.06
C ILE A 330 18.34 -16.86 -17.42
N ALA A 331 19.32 -17.76 -17.57
CA ALA A 331 19.52 -18.51 -18.80
C ALA A 331 18.17 -19.05 -19.27
N LYS A 332 17.84 -18.89 -20.57
CA LYS A 332 16.64 -19.46 -21.18
C LYS A 332 16.74 -20.98 -21.08
N ARG A 333 16.24 -21.57 -20.00
CA ARG A 333 16.15 -23.03 -19.79
C ARG A 333 14.91 -23.62 -20.47
N SER A 334 14.23 -22.82 -21.31
CA SER A 334 13.13 -23.19 -22.21
C SER A 334 12.02 -24.01 -21.54
N SER A 335 11.48 -23.52 -20.42
CA SER A 335 10.29 -24.09 -19.78
C SER A 335 9.25 -23.02 -19.47
N GLY A 336 7.99 -23.42 -19.23
CA GLY A 336 6.92 -22.49 -18.82
C GLY A 336 7.26 -21.68 -17.55
N LEU A 337 8.13 -22.20 -16.67
CA LEU A 337 8.58 -21.47 -15.48
C LEU A 337 9.45 -20.25 -15.80
N ASP A 338 10.21 -20.28 -16.88
CA ASP A 338 11.01 -19.12 -17.30
C ASP A 338 10.11 -18.01 -17.85
N VAL A 339 9.03 -18.39 -18.54
CA VAL A 339 8.00 -17.46 -19.00
C VAL A 339 7.32 -16.80 -17.79
N LEU A 340 6.95 -17.58 -16.77
CA LEU A 340 6.38 -17.04 -15.53
C LEU A 340 7.32 -16.06 -14.82
N ARG A 341 8.61 -16.39 -14.70
CA ARG A 341 9.62 -15.50 -14.07
C ARG A 341 9.81 -14.21 -14.87
N LYS A 342 9.84 -14.30 -16.21
CA LYS A 342 9.96 -13.14 -17.07
C LYS A 342 8.74 -12.24 -16.92
N GLN A 343 7.54 -12.81 -16.95
CA GLN A 343 6.28 -12.09 -16.79
C GLN A 343 6.18 -11.44 -15.41
N GLU A 344 6.60 -12.12 -14.34
CA GLU A 344 6.70 -11.54 -12.99
C GLU A 344 7.66 -10.34 -12.96
N ALA A 345 8.81 -10.45 -13.61
CA ALA A 345 9.77 -9.34 -13.72
C ALA A 345 9.22 -8.17 -14.53
N ASP A 346 8.51 -8.45 -15.63
CA ASP A 346 7.90 -7.45 -16.50
C ASP A 346 6.74 -6.73 -15.80
N VAL A 347 5.91 -7.45 -15.03
CA VAL A 347 4.88 -6.86 -14.17
C VAL A 347 5.52 -6.03 -13.06
N SER A 348 6.53 -6.55 -12.37
CA SER A 348 7.23 -5.84 -11.28
C SER A 348 7.94 -4.57 -11.76
N ALA A 349 8.47 -4.57 -12.99
CA ALA A 349 9.02 -3.39 -13.63
C ALA A 349 7.97 -2.27 -13.80
N LEU A 350 6.70 -2.61 -14.04
CA LEU A 350 5.64 -1.63 -14.19
C LEU A 350 5.13 -1.12 -12.85
N ILE A 351 4.82 -2.01 -11.90
CA ILE A 351 4.05 -1.65 -10.70
C ILE A 351 4.82 -1.75 -9.39
N GLY A 352 6.10 -2.13 -9.45
CA GLY A 352 6.98 -2.29 -8.29
C GLY A 352 6.77 -3.62 -7.56
N PRO A 353 7.78 -4.11 -6.83
CA PRO A 353 7.61 -5.28 -5.96
C PRO A 353 6.70 -4.95 -4.76
N LEU A 354 6.00 -5.97 -4.23
CA LEU A 354 5.04 -5.80 -3.11
C LEU A 354 5.68 -5.31 -1.80
N SER A 355 6.96 -5.62 -1.59
CA SER A 355 7.70 -5.34 -0.35
C SER A 355 8.76 -4.25 -0.54
N THR A 356 8.47 -3.22 -1.34
CA THR A 356 9.45 -2.15 -1.55
C THR A 356 9.53 -1.31 -0.27
N GLU A 357 10.65 -1.42 0.44
CA GLU A 357 11.04 -0.38 1.38
C GLU A 357 11.51 0.82 0.53
N PHE A 358 10.84 1.95 0.70
CA PHE A 358 11.22 3.18 0.03
C PHE A 358 12.37 3.83 0.79
N GLU A 359 13.32 4.37 0.03
CA GLU A 359 14.42 5.13 0.62
C GLU A 359 13.94 6.53 1.01
N TYR A 360 13.99 6.83 2.31
CA TYR A 360 13.79 8.18 2.86
C TYR A 360 15.06 8.58 3.61
N ILE A 361 15.72 9.64 3.16
CA ILE A 361 16.98 10.08 3.76
C ILE A 361 16.90 11.54 4.16
N TRP A 362 17.40 11.83 5.35
CA TRP A 362 17.60 13.16 5.88
C TRP A 362 19.09 13.45 6.01
N PHE A 363 19.55 14.54 5.41
CA PHE A 363 20.91 15.02 5.52
C PHE A 363 20.92 16.30 6.36
N GLU A 364 21.74 16.29 7.41
CA GLU A 364 21.89 17.43 8.31
C GLU A 364 22.50 18.64 7.61
N ARG A 365 22.19 19.83 8.14
CA ARG A 365 22.77 21.07 7.64
C ARG A 365 24.28 21.11 7.94
N GLY A 366 25.09 21.39 6.92
CA GLY A 366 26.53 21.58 7.05
C GLY A 366 27.33 21.07 5.85
N VAL A 367 28.65 21.20 5.93
CA VAL A 367 29.56 20.71 4.88
C VAL A 367 29.49 19.18 4.77
N GLU A 368 29.36 18.48 5.89
CA GLU A 368 29.26 17.02 5.91
C GLU A 368 27.98 16.52 5.22
N GLY A 369 26.82 17.11 5.56
CA GLY A 369 25.56 16.78 4.88
C GLY A 369 25.60 17.08 3.39
N GLN A 370 26.24 18.18 2.98
CA GLN A 370 26.49 18.50 1.57
C GLN A 370 27.30 17.41 0.85
N LEU A 371 28.37 16.91 1.47
CA LEU A 371 29.18 15.83 0.92
C LEU A 371 28.38 14.52 0.80
N GLU A 372 27.57 14.21 1.81
CA GLU A 372 26.69 13.03 1.78
C GLU A 372 25.63 13.09 0.69
N VAL A 373 25.06 14.28 0.40
CA VAL A 373 24.15 14.45 -0.75
C VAL A 373 24.87 14.15 -2.07
N ILE A 374 26.10 14.65 -2.25
CA ILE A 374 26.90 14.38 -3.46
C ILE A 374 27.18 12.88 -3.60
N ARG A 375 27.58 12.21 -2.51
CA ARG A 375 27.79 10.75 -2.47
C ARG A 375 26.53 9.98 -2.87
N TRP A 376 25.39 10.42 -2.37
CA TRP A 376 24.12 9.78 -2.67
C TRP A 376 23.77 9.90 -4.16
N ILE A 377 23.85 11.10 -4.75
CA ILE A 377 23.55 11.32 -6.17
C ILE A 377 24.50 10.52 -7.06
N LYS A 378 25.80 10.57 -6.74
CA LYS A 378 26.83 9.75 -7.39
C LYS A 378 26.46 8.27 -7.36
N LYS A 379 26.14 7.73 -6.17
CA LYS A 379 25.73 6.33 -5.98
C LYS A 379 24.52 5.95 -6.82
N LYS A 380 23.56 6.84 -7.04
CA LYS A 380 22.35 6.55 -7.84
C LYS A 380 22.61 6.54 -9.35
N ILE A 381 23.39 7.49 -9.85
CA ILE A 381 23.71 7.56 -11.29
C ILE A 381 24.65 6.41 -11.69
N GLU A 382 25.53 5.97 -10.78
CA GLU A 382 26.51 4.90 -11.02
C GLU A 382 25.95 3.49 -10.79
N GLN A 383 24.65 3.35 -10.52
CA GLN A 383 24.07 2.02 -10.34
C GLN A 383 24.21 1.18 -11.63
N PRO A 384 24.56 -0.11 -11.51
CA PRO A 384 24.60 -1.02 -12.65
C PRO A 384 23.27 -1.02 -13.41
N GLY A 385 23.35 -0.99 -14.74
CA GLY A 385 22.18 -1.00 -15.60
C GLY A 385 21.47 0.34 -15.80
N ILE A 386 21.95 1.46 -15.26
CA ILE A 386 21.37 2.79 -15.53
C ILE A 386 21.80 3.28 -16.92
N THR A 387 20.81 3.60 -17.77
CA THR A 387 21.04 4.12 -19.14
C THR A 387 20.74 5.61 -19.27
N LYS A 388 19.80 6.14 -18.49
CA LYS A 388 19.47 7.57 -18.49
C LYS A 388 19.28 8.09 -17.08
N ALA A 389 19.59 9.36 -16.86
CA ALA A 389 19.28 10.08 -15.64
C ALA A 389 18.75 11.47 -16.00
N TYR A 390 17.72 11.91 -15.28
CA TYR A 390 17.15 13.25 -15.39
C TYR A 390 17.33 13.92 -14.05
N LEU A 391 18.16 14.94 -14.03
CA LEU A 391 18.36 15.83 -12.89
C LEU A 391 17.51 17.06 -13.09
N PHE A 392 16.33 17.03 -12.51
CA PHE A 392 15.30 18.04 -12.68
C PHE A 392 15.36 18.98 -11.48
N ASP A 393 15.93 20.17 -11.65
CA ASP A 393 16.04 21.18 -10.59
C ASP A 393 16.01 22.57 -11.23
N PRO A 394 14.97 23.37 -10.97
CA PRO A 394 14.80 24.61 -11.71
C PRO A 394 15.90 25.63 -11.42
N TYR A 395 16.62 25.48 -10.30
CA TYR A 395 17.61 26.43 -9.78
C TYR A 395 19.04 25.82 -9.74
N LEU A 396 19.35 24.80 -10.55
CA LEU A 396 20.66 24.14 -10.55
C LEU A 396 21.76 25.00 -11.16
N GLY A 397 22.59 25.60 -10.32
CA GLY A 397 23.61 26.57 -10.70
C GLY A 397 24.95 25.98 -11.12
N SER A 398 25.85 26.88 -11.51
CA SER A 398 27.18 26.56 -12.06
C SER A 398 28.05 25.83 -11.03
N GLU A 399 27.92 26.17 -9.74
CA GLU A 399 28.66 25.49 -8.68
C GLU A 399 28.11 24.08 -8.40
N ALA A 400 26.80 23.86 -8.52
CA ALA A 400 26.21 22.53 -8.41
C ALA A 400 26.73 21.60 -9.52
N LEU A 401 26.91 22.11 -10.75
CA LEU A 401 27.49 21.36 -11.85
C LEU A 401 28.91 20.85 -11.50
N LYS A 402 29.76 21.72 -10.94
CA LYS A 402 31.15 21.39 -10.59
C LYS A 402 31.25 20.42 -9.41
N ARG A 403 30.38 20.57 -8.42
CA ARG A 403 30.46 19.84 -7.13
C ARG A 403 29.65 18.56 -7.11
N VAL A 404 28.51 18.52 -7.80
CA VAL A 404 27.58 17.38 -7.81
C VAL A 404 27.74 16.60 -9.12
N VAL A 405 27.45 17.24 -10.26
CA VAL A 405 27.36 16.55 -11.56
C VAL A 405 28.71 15.98 -11.99
N ALA A 406 29.81 16.71 -11.80
CA ALA A 406 31.12 16.21 -12.19
C ALA A 406 31.61 14.99 -11.37
N ARG A 407 30.92 14.60 -10.30
CA ARG A 407 31.38 13.52 -9.38
C ARG A 407 30.88 12.14 -9.75
N GLN A 408 29.83 12.03 -10.55
CA GLN A 408 29.43 10.76 -11.15
C GLN A 408 30.38 10.40 -12.30
N GLY A 409 30.71 9.12 -12.42
CA GLY A 409 31.63 8.53 -13.40
C GLY A 409 30.99 7.48 -14.30
N ASN A 410 29.66 7.49 -14.43
CA ASN A 410 28.93 6.64 -15.37
C ASN A 410 29.17 7.12 -16.80
N GLU A 411 30.05 6.44 -17.54
CA GLU A 411 30.43 6.85 -18.89
C GLU A 411 29.34 6.55 -19.93
N THR A 412 28.40 5.67 -19.59
CA THR A 412 27.44 5.11 -20.54
C THR A 412 26.04 5.71 -20.43
N ALA A 413 25.70 6.35 -19.30
CA ALA A 413 24.39 6.96 -19.14
C ALA A 413 24.27 8.33 -19.82
N GLU A 414 23.08 8.60 -20.33
CA GLU A 414 22.68 9.94 -20.77
C GLU A 414 22.11 10.72 -19.58
N LEU A 415 22.75 11.82 -19.20
CA LEU A 415 22.30 12.70 -18.13
C LEU A 415 21.68 13.97 -18.72
N PHE A 416 20.40 14.18 -18.44
CA PHE A 416 19.66 15.39 -18.77
C PHE A 416 19.55 16.25 -17.53
N ILE A 417 20.14 17.45 -17.56
CA ILE A 417 20.00 18.46 -16.51
C ILE A 417 18.90 19.41 -16.98
N VAL A 418 17.77 19.43 -16.27
CA VAL A 418 16.59 20.21 -16.67
C VAL A 418 16.40 21.37 -15.70
N VAL A 419 16.44 22.60 -16.22
CA VAL A 419 16.39 23.85 -15.44
C VAL A 419 15.26 24.77 -15.91
N SER A 420 14.79 25.65 -15.03
CA SER A 420 13.81 26.69 -15.33
C SER A 420 13.84 27.78 -14.24
N PRO A 421 14.90 28.60 -14.21
CA PRO A 421 15.16 29.54 -13.11
C PRO A 421 14.23 30.76 -13.12
N GLY A 422 13.59 31.07 -14.26
CA GLY A 422 12.95 32.38 -14.47
C GLY A 422 14.00 33.50 -14.40
N ASP A 423 13.62 34.64 -13.79
CA ASP A 423 14.52 35.81 -13.61
C ASP A 423 15.46 35.72 -12.38
N ILE A 424 15.61 34.54 -11.78
CA ILE A 424 16.39 34.35 -10.55
C ILE A 424 17.77 33.76 -10.90
N ASP A 425 18.86 34.41 -10.48
CA ASP A 425 20.21 33.81 -10.48
C ASP A 425 20.37 32.95 -9.19
N PRO A 426 20.39 31.61 -9.29
CA PRO A 426 20.47 30.73 -8.11
C PRO A 426 21.84 30.73 -7.44
N ASP A 427 22.89 31.24 -8.09
CA ASP A 427 24.24 31.35 -7.54
C ASP A 427 24.48 32.71 -6.85
N ALA A 428 23.51 33.65 -6.92
CA ALA A 428 23.64 34.95 -6.28
C ALA A 428 23.54 34.85 -4.74
N ASN A 429 24.46 35.53 -4.04
CA ASN A 429 24.31 35.75 -2.59
C ASN A 429 23.12 36.69 -2.36
N MET A 430 22.29 36.40 -1.35
CA MET A 430 20.99 37.04 -1.04
C MET A 430 20.97 38.59 -1.00
N THR A 431 22.12 39.26 -1.06
CA THR A 431 22.29 40.71 -1.03
C THR A 431 22.29 41.41 -2.41
N GLU A 432 22.32 40.69 -3.54
CA GLU A 432 22.37 41.31 -4.89
C GLU A 432 21.30 40.74 -5.86
N ALA A 433 20.07 40.55 -5.37
CA ALA A 433 18.96 40.01 -6.15
C ALA A 433 18.32 41.04 -7.11
N SER A 434 19.11 41.65 -8.01
CA SER A 434 18.59 42.25 -9.24
C SER A 434 19.05 41.39 -10.42
N ALA A 435 18.07 40.88 -11.19
CA ALA A 435 18.24 39.98 -12.33
C ALA A 435 19.46 40.29 -13.19
N ALA A 436 20.52 39.49 -13.06
CA ALA A 436 21.55 39.42 -14.08
C ALA A 436 21.08 38.40 -15.12
N SER A 437 20.69 38.90 -16.29
CA SER A 437 20.18 38.17 -17.47
C SER A 437 21.10 37.07 -18.04
N ASP A 438 22.20 36.72 -17.37
CA ASP A 438 23.30 35.90 -17.89
C ASP A 438 23.47 34.55 -17.19
N TYR A 439 22.62 34.19 -16.21
CA TYR A 439 22.78 32.92 -15.49
C TYR A 439 22.87 31.68 -16.40
N LEU A 440 21.94 31.53 -17.35
CA LEU A 440 21.93 30.38 -18.27
C LEU A 440 23.19 30.35 -19.15
N ALA A 441 23.69 31.53 -19.54
CA ALA A 441 24.94 31.67 -20.28
C ALA A 441 26.16 31.29 -19.40
N LYS A 442 26.18 31.69 -18.12
CA LYS A 442 27.23 31.28 -17.15
C LYS A 442 27.23 29.77 -16.94
N LEU A 443 26.06 29.13 -16.84
CA LEU A 443 25.93 27.69 -16.69
C LEU A 443 26.46 26.96 -17.93
N ALA A 444 26.09 27.40 -19.14
CA ALA A 444 26.59 26.84 -20.39
C ALA A 444 28.11 27.04 -20.58
N CYS A 445 28.63 28.22 -20.21
CA CYS A 445 30.06 28.51 -20.22
C CYS A 445 30.82 27.61 -19.25
N THR A 446 30.33 27.48 -18.01
CA THR A 446 30.90 26.58 -17.00
C THR A 446 30.90 25.13 -17.46
N ALA A 447 29.81 24.66 -18.07
CA ALA A 447 29.73 23.31 -18.62
C ALA A 447 30.77 23.08 -19.72
N THR A 448 31.04 24.10 -20.55
CA THR A 448 32.09 24.06 -21.58
C THR A 448 33.48 24.03 -20.97
N GLU A 449 33.77 24.87 -19.96
CA GLU A 449 35.05 24.88 -19.24
C GLU A 449 35.34 23.55 -18.52
N TRP A 450 34.29 22.87 -18.04
CA TRP A 450 34.39 21.60 -17.33
C TRP A 450 34.19 20.38 -18.22
N ALA A 451 34.04 20.55 -19.54
CA ALA A 451 33.69 19.46 -20.46
C ALA A 451 34.62 18.24 -20.32
N ASP A 452 35.94 18.43 -20.22
CA ASP A 452 36.93 17.35 -20.07
C ASP A 452 36.84 16.60 -18.72
N LYS A 453 36.20 17.21 -17.72
CA LYS A 453 35.97 16.63 -16.40
C LYS A 453 34.58 16.02 -16.27
N LEU A 454 33.65 16.35 -17.16
CA LEU A 454 32.34 15.72 -17.23
C LEU A 454 32.47 14.38 -17.96
N VAL A 455 31.73 13.37 -17.50
CA VAL A 455 31.80 12.01 -18.04
C VAL A 455 30.41 11.53 -18.42
N GLY A 456 30.31 10.81 -19.53
CA GLY A 456 29.04 10.40 -20.13
C GLY A 456 28.46 11.46 -21.08
N ARG A 457 27.22 11.22 -21.53
CA ARG A 457 26.50 12.14 -22.43
C ARG A 457 25.65 13.08 -21.60
N ILE A 458 26.05 14.33 -21.47
CA ILE A 458 25.36 15.31 -20.63
C ILE A 458 24.71 16.38 -21.51
N SER A 459 23.43 16.68 -21.26
CA SER A 459 22.71 17.78 -21.89
C SER A 459 22.10 18.67 -20.83
N VAL A 460 22.18 19.99 -21.01
CA VAL A 460 21.48 20.98 -20.18
C VAL A 460 20.32 21.53 -20.98
N VAL A 461 19.11 21.32 -20.48
CA VAL A 461 17.84 21.69 -21.12
C VAL A 461 17.14 22.73 -20.26
N HIS A 462 16.88 23.89 -20.84
CA HIS A 462 16.10 24.95 -20.24
C HIS A 462 14.64 24.83 -20.69
N ILE A 463 13.70 24.76 -19.74
CA ILE A 463 12.26 24.82 -20.05
C ILE A 463 11.79 26.27 -19.89
N LYS A 464 11.56 26.94 -21.02
CA LYS A 464 11.02 28.31 -21.07
C LYS A 464 9.53 28.30 -20.82
N ARG A 465 9.04 29.29 -20.06
CA ARG A 465 7.62 29.63 -19.98
C ARG A 465 7.40 31.04 -20.54
N GLY A 466 6.73 31.14 -21.68
CA GLY A 466 6.60 32.40 -22.41
C GLY A 466 7.96 32.87 -22.95
N ASP A 467 8.42 34.05 -22.54
CA ASP A 467 9.74 34.60 -22.90
C ASP A 467 10.91 34.03 -22.05
N GLY A 468 10.61 33.18 -21.07
CA GLY A 468 11.61 32.60 -20.16
C GLY A 468 11.79 33.36 -18.85
N SER A 469 11.11 34.50 -18.65
CA SER A 469 11.15 35.27 -17.39
C SER A 469 10.48 34.55 -16.22
N ARG A 470 9.56 33.63 -16.53
CA ARG A 470 8.79 32.88 -15.54
C ARG A 470 9.27 31.45 -15.41
N GLN A 471 9.29 30.98 -14.17
CA GLN A 471 9.52 29.59 -13.85
C GLN A 471 8.42 28.68 -14.43
N ALA A 472 8.84 27.60 -15.09
CA ALA A 472 7.97 26.56 -15.65
C ALA A 472 7.56 25.50 -14.62
N PHE A 473 8.45 25.15 -13.69
CA PHE A 473 8.22 24.13 -12.68
C PHE A 473 8.95 24.44 -11.36
N HIS A 474 8.40 23.95 -10.24
CA HIS A 474 9.00 24.10 -8.90
C HIS A 474 9.59 22.80 -8.35
N ASP A 475 9.14 21.66 -8.88
CA ASP A 475 9.50 20.34 -8.37
C ASP A 475 10.95 19.99 -8.67
N ARG A 476 11.52 19.12 -7.84
CA ARG A 476 12.92 18.72 -7.92
C ARG A 476 13.02 17.21 -7.86
N TYR A 477 13.57 16.62 -8.90
CA TYR A 477 13.65 15.17 -9.03
C TYR A 477 15.04 14.73 -9.47
N LEU A 478 15.46 13.58 -8.94
CA LEU A 478 16.38 12.71 -9.64
C LEU A 478 15.57 11.53 -10.19
N CYS A 479 15.47 11.39 -11.51
CA CYS A 479 14.82 10.25 -12.14
C CYS A 479 15.85 9.44 -12.93
N VAL A 480 16.13 8.20 -12.51
CA VAL A 480 17.05 7.28 -13.21
C VAL A 480 16.25 6.24 -13.98
N VAL A 481 16.71 5.88 -15.19
CA VAL A 481 16.08 4.90 -16.07
C VAL A 481 17.09 3.79 -16.34
N ASN A 482 16.69 2.56 -16.09
CA ASN A 482 17.54 1.40 -16.35
C ASN A 482 17.46 0.93 -17.82
N GLN A 483 18.31 -0.03 -18.20
CA GLN A 483 18.37 -0.65 -19.54
C GLN A 483 17.04 -1.25 -20.02
N LYS A 484 16.14 -1.61 -19.11
CA LYS A 484 14.80 -2.12 -19.44
C LYS A 484 13.78 -0.98 -19.66
N GLY A 485 14.23 0.27 -19.63
CA GLY A 485 13.38 1.46 -19.74
C GLY A 485 12.57 1.76 -18.48
N VAL A 486 12.93 1.19 -17.33
CA VAL A 486 12.14 1.34 -16.10
C VAL A 486 12.66 2.51 -15.28
N PRO A 487 11.82 3.53 -14.98
CA PRO A 487 12.21 4.70 -14.22
C PRO A 487 12.08 4.48 -12.70
N THR A 488 13.02 5.02 -11.94
CA THR A 488 12.94 5.23 -10.49
C THR A 488 13.14 6.71 -10.21
N ALA A 489 12.17 7.35 -9.55
CA ALA A 489 12.19 8.78 -9.26
C ALA A 489 12.35 9.04 -7.76
N TYR A 490 13.13 10.06 -7.45
CA TYR A 490 13.38 10.55 -6.10
C TYR A 490 13.02 12.03 -6.04
N LEU A 491 12.16 12.41 -5.09
CA LEU A 491 11.82 13.81 -4.79
C LEU A 491 12.90 14.41 -3.89
N LEU A 492 13.36 15.61 -4.25
CA LEU A 492 14.37 16.38 -3.53
C LEU A 492 13.70 17.58 -2.85
N SER A 493 13.98 17.81 -1.56
CA SER A 493 13.32 18.87 -0.82
C SER A 493 13.74 20.28 -1.26
N ASN A 494 15.00 20.47 -1.67
CA ASN A 494 15.59 21.77 -1.99
C ASN A 494 16.44 21.68 -3.27
N SER A 495 16.95 22.80 -3.78
CA SER A 495 17.86 22.81 -4.94
C SER A 495 19.24 22.26 -4.58
N LEU A 496 19.88 21.59 -5.53
CA LEU A 496 21.25 21.06 -5.40
C LEU A 496 22.31 22.14 -5.27
N SER A 497 22.02 23.36 -5.71
CA SER A 497 22.90 24.52 -5.52
C SER A 497 23.17 24.83 -4.04
N LYS A 498 22.23 24.48 -3.16
CA LYS A 498 22.32 24.72 -1.70
C LYS A 498 21.89 23.50 -0.87
N ALA A 499 21.96 22.29 -1.43
CA ALA A 499 21.51 21.08 -0.75
C ALA A 499 22.31 20.88 0.55
N ALA A 500 21.62 20.77 1.70
CA ALA A 500 22.23 20.64 3.02
C ALA A 500 23.15 21.82 3.43
N GLY A 501 23.17 22.93 2.68
CA GLY A 501 23.99 24.11 2.98
C GLY A 501 23.34 25.04 3.99
N ASP A 502 22.34 25.78 3.53
CA ASP A 502 21.59 26.75 4.34
C ASP A 502 20.51 26.08 5.20
N TRP A 503 20.02 24.92 4.75
CA TRP A 503 18.94 24.14 5.36
C TRP A 503 19.24 22.64 5.22
N PRO A 504 18.69 21.77 6.08
CA PRO A 504 18.73 20.33 5.88
C PRO A 504 18.15 19.91 4.52
N PHE A 505 18.50 18.71 4.07
CA PHE A 505 18.08 18.17 2.78
C PHE A 505 17.39 16.83 2.96
N ALA A 506 16.21 16.67 2.40
CA ALA A 506 15.46 15.42 2.43
C ALA A 506 15.32 14.85 1.02
N ILE A 507 15.44 13.52 0.93
CA ILE A 507 15.20 12.74 -0.27
C ILE A 507 14.13 11.70 0.03
N CYS A 508 13.17 11.58 -0.89
CA CYS A 508 12.09 10.61 -0.81
C CYS A 508 12.00 9.82 -2.12
N GLU A 509 12.24 8.52 -2.07
CA GLU A 509 11.98 7.61 -3.19
C GLU A 509 10.48 7.49 -3.42
N LEU A 510 10.07 7.71 -4.68
CA LEU A 510 8.69 7.57 -5.08
C LEU A 510 8.41 6.13 -5.48
N ASP A 511 7.20 5.65 -5.19
CA ASP A 511 6.79 4.32 -5.63
C ASP A 511 6.86 4.16 -7.15
N ARG A 512 6.89 2.91 -7.64
CA ARG A 512 7.08 2.64 -9.07
C ARG A 512 6.02 3.31 -9.95
N VAL A 513 4.77 3.36 -9.50
CA VAL A 513 3.68 4.00 -10.25
C VAL A 513 3.91 5.50 -10.31
N MET A 514 4.29 6.13 -9.20
CA MET A 514 4.63 7.56 -9.19
C MET A 514 5.90 7.85 -10.02
N SER A 515 6.90 6.97 -10.00
CA SER A 515 8.10 7.09 -10.82
C SER A 515 7.77 7.13 -12.31
N TRP A 516 6.87 6.27 -12.79
CA TRP A 516 6.39 6.32 -14.18
C TRP A 516 5.66 7.63 -14.51
N ARG A 517 4.87 8.17 -13.58
CA ARG A 517 4.17 9.45 -13.79
C ARG A 517 5.12 10.63 -13.84
N VAL A 518 6.09 10.69 -12.94
CA VAL A 518 7.14 11.71 -12.93
C VAL A 518 7.97 11.60 -14.21
N TYR A 519 8.34 10.39 -14.62
CA TYR A 519 9.06 10.18 -15.87
C TYR A 519 8.28 10.66 -17.09
N ALA A 520 6.99 10.33 -17.19
CA ALA A 520 6.12 10.83 -18.26
C ALA A 520 6.03 12.36 -18.26
N TYR A 521 5.87 12.98 -17.09
CA TYR A 521 5.86 14.44 -16.94
C TYR A 521 7.18 15.08 -17.41
N ILE A 522 8.33 14.51 -17.04
CA ILE A 522 9.64 15.00 -17.49
C ILE A 522 9.76 14.90 -19.01
N LEU A 523 9.33 13.78 -19.61
CA LEU A 523 9.35 13.61 -21.06
C LEU A 523 8.44 14.61 -21.78
N GLU A 524 7.22 14.85 -21.28
CA GLU A 524 6.30 15.84 -21.85
C GLU A 524 6.94 17.24 -21.90
N LEU A 525 7.69 17.62 -20.87
CA LEU A 525 8.40 18.91 -20.83
C LEU A 525 9.61 18.95 -21.76
N VAL A 526 10.49 17.95 -21.69
CA VAL A 526 11.73 17.92 -22.47
C VAL A 526 11.47 17.75 -23.97
N GLN A 527 10.36 17.09 -24.34
CA GLN A 527 9.94 16.89 -25.73
C GLN A 527 9.00 17.99 -26.25
N GLY A 528 8.62 18.96 -25.40
CA GLY A 528 7.71 20.05 -25.80
C GLY A 528 6.28 19.59 -26.10
N GLN A 529 5.85 18.47 -25.52
CA GLN A 529 4.51 17.90 -25.69
C GLN A 529 3.54 18.32 -24.56
N SER A 530 3.94 19.28 -23.73
CA SER A 530 3.11 19.78 -22.65
C SER A 530 1.81 20.40 -23.17
N LYS A 531 0.70 20.14 -22.47
CA LYS A 531 -0.61 20.74 -22.77
C LYS A 531 -0.66 22.25 -22.53
N ASP A 532 0.31 22.81 -21.79
CA ASP A 532 0.49 24.26 -21.68
C ASP A 532 1.32 24.75 -22.87
N CYS A 533 0.67 25.37 -23.85
CA CYS A 533 1.28 25.84 -25.10
C CYS A 533 2.39 26.90 -24.89
N ASN A 534 2.61 27.36 -23.66
CA ASN A 534 3.64 28.33 -23.32
C ASN A 534 4.96 27.71 -22.88
N LEU A 535 5.07 26.38 -22.79
CA LEU A 535 6.29 25.69 -22.37
C LEU A 535 7.10 25.23 -23.59
N GLN A 536 8.36 25.67 -23.68
CA GLN A 536 9.26 25.30 -24.78
C GLN A 536 10.61 24.83 -24.24
N PRO A 537 11.06 23.61 -24.60
CA PRO A 537 12.40 23.14 -24.25
C PRO A 537 13.45 23.79 -25.17
N GLU A 538 14.58 24.19 -24.58
CA GLU A 538 15.75 24.71 -25.28
C GLU A 538 17.01 24.01 -24.74
N VAL A 539 17.77 23.34 -25.59
CA VAL A 539 19.06 22.78 -25.19
C VAL A 539 20.10 23.90 -25.20
N ILE A 540 20.55 24.31 -24.01
CA ILE A 540 21.53 25.42 -23.86
C ILE A 540 22.98 24.94 -23.86
N TRP A 541 23.20 23.64 -23.60
CA TRP A 541 24.52 23.02 -23.69
C TRP A 541 24.41 21.50 -23.89
N LYS A 542 25.35 20.92 -24.62
CA LYS A 542 25.50 19.47 -24.79
C LYS A 542 26.98 19.11 -24.78
N SER A 543 27.33 18.03 -24.10
CA SER A 543 28.68 17.48 -24.14
C SER A 543 29.08 17.11 -25.58
N PRO A 544 30.35 17.28 -25.98
CA PRO A 544 30.81 16.87 -27.31
C PRO A 544 30.43 15.41 -27.60
N ASP A 545 29.69 15.18 -28.68
CA ASP A 545 29.19 13.84 -29.02
C ASP A 545 30.36 12.89 -29.26
N THR A 546 30.52 11.89 -28.39
CA THR A 546 31.25 10.67 -28.74
C THR A 546 30.32 9.83 -29.64
N PHE A 547 30.47 10.01 -30.95
CA PHE A 547 29.86 9.32 -32.10
C PHE A 547 28.75 8.27 -31.82
N MET A 548 27.52 8.53 -32.28
CA MET A 548 26.79 7.76 -33.33
C MET A 548 25.28 8.11 -33.37
N ALA A 549 24.87 8.64 -34.54
CA ALA A 549 23.59 8.56 -35.26
C ALA A 549 22.26 9.20 -34.75
N THR A 550 21.66 9.91 -35.71
CA THR A 550 20.52 10.84 -35.83
C THR A 550 19.10 10.27 -35.72
N GLU A 551 18.15 11.09 -35.24
CA GLU A 551 16.68 10.95 -35.39
C GLU A 551 16.12 12.00 -36.39
N PRO A 552 14.90 11.81 -36.95
CA PRO A 552 14.24 12.81 -37.80
C PRO A 552 13.03 13.54 -37.15
N ASP A 553 12.91 14.82 -37.53
CA ASP A 553 11.86 15.83 -37.26
C ASP A 553 10.47 15.55 -37.87
N VAL A 554 9.38 16.03 -37.23
CA VAL A 554 8.12 16.45 -37.91
C VAL A 554 7.42 17.62 -37.19
N ASN A 555 6.94 18.57 -38.00
CA ASN A 555 6.35 19.90 -37.77
C ASN A 555 5.02 20.01 -36.99
N ALA A 556 4.77 21.24 -36.50
CA ALA A 556 3.59 21.74 -35.77
C ALA A 556 2.57 22.51 -36.66
N ASP A 557 1.31 22.58 -36.21
CA ASP A 557 0.27 23.54 -36.63
C ASP A 557 -0.65 23.91 -35.43
N SER A 558 -1.41 25.02 -35.53
CA SER A 558 -1.65 26.00 -34.47
C SER A 558 -3.11 26.25 -33.98
N LEU A 559 -3.24 26.74 -32.71
CA LEU A 559 -4.26 27.63 -32.05
C LEU A 559 -5.73 27.14 -31.83
N PRO A 560 -6.58 27.76 -30.94
CA PRO A 560 -6.42 28.95 -30.08
C PRO A 560 -6.85 28.83 -28.58
N SER A 561 -6.65 29.94 -27.83
CA SER A 561 -6.77 30.14 -26.38
C SER A 561 -8.19 30.49 -25.87
N ASN A 562 -8.41 30.24 -24.57
CA ASN A 562 -9.53 30.81 -23.80
C ASN A 562 -9.05 31.18 -22.38
N SER A 563 -9.28 32.42 -21.97
CA SER A 563 -8.98 32.97 -20.65
C SER A 563 -10.20 32.91 -19.71
N GLN A 564 -9.99 32.68 -18.41
CA GLN A 564 -11.02 32.76 -17.37
C GLN A 564 -10.69 33.81 -16.29
N PRO A 565 -11.70 34.37 -15.58
CA PRO A 565 -11.61 35.65 -14.87
C PRO A 565 -11.44 35.55 -13.34
N SER A 566 -11.13 36.71 -12.77
CA SER A 566 -10.53 37.07 -11.48
C SER A 566 -11.41 37.03 -10.21
N ARG A 567 -12.08 35.91 -9.90
CA ARG A 567 -12.94 35.81 -8.67
C ARG A 567 -12.39 34.97 -7.49
N VAL A 568 -11.16 34.47 -7.56
CA VAL A 568 -10.64 33.41 -6.64
C VAL A 568 -9.90 33.96 -5.38
N VAL A 569 -9.75 35.27 -5.21
CA VAL A 569 -8.82 35.86 -4.21
C VAL A 569 -9.26 35.67 -2.73
N PRO A 570 -10.53 35.86 -2.32
CA PRO A 570 -10.90 35.82 -0.89
C PRO A 570 -10.90 34.42 -0.27
N VAL A 571 -11.25 33.39 -1.04
CA VAL A 571 -11.34 32.01 -0.55
C VAL A 571 -9.94 31.41 -0.37
N ASN A 572 -9.03 31.66 -1.31
CA ASN A 572 -7.65 31.16 -1.20
C ASN A 572 -6.92 31.80 -0.01
N ALA A 573 -7.16 33.09 0.26
CA ALA A 573 -6.61 33.77 1.43
C ALA A 573 -7.12 33.15 2.74
N PHE A 574 -8.43 32.89 2.85
CA PHE A 574 -9.00 32.20 4.00
C PHE A 574 -8.40 30.81 4.22
N LEU A 575 -8.29 30.00 3.16
CA LEU A 575 -7.73 28.64 3.25
C LEU A 575 -6.25 28.66 3.64
N SER A 576 -5.48 29.61 3.11
CA SER A 576 -4.06 29.80 3.47
C SER A 576 -3.90 30.24 4.93
N ASP A 577 -4.71 31.19 5.40
CA ASP A 577 -4.68 31.67 6.78
C ASP A 577 -4.95 30.53 7.78
N ILE A 578 -5.97 29.71 7.49
CA ILE A 578 -6.31 28.56 8.33
C ILE A 578 -5.16 27.55 8.35
N TRP A 579 -4.60 27.22 7.18
CA TRP A 579 -3.45 26.33 7.06
C TRP A 579 -2.24 26.79 7.90
N ASP A 580 -1.86 28.07 7.77
CA ASP A 580 -0.72 28.63 8.47
C ASP A 580 -0.88 28.58 9.99
N ILE A 581 -2.09 28.84 10.50
CA ILE A 581 -2.38 28.76 11.94
C ILE A 581 -2.28 27.31 12.42
N ILE A 582 -2.82 26.35 11.66
CA ILE A 582 -2.84 24.93 12.02
C ILE A 582 -1.43 24.35 12.12
N ILE A 583 -0.56 24.68 11.17
CA ILE A 583 0.81 24.13 11.14
C ILE A 583 1.67 24.72 12.26
N ARG A 584 1.47 26.00 12.60
CA ARG A 584 2.40 26.73 13.48
C ARG A 584 2.04 26.68 14.96
N ASN A 585 0.81 26.30 15.34
CA ASN A 585 0.35 26.44 16.71
C ASN A 585 -0.36 25.18 17.26
N SER A 586 0.09 24.70 18.42
CA SER A 586 -0.57 23.60 19.15
C SER A 586 -1.90 24.04 19.78
N ASP A 587 -2.05 25.31 20.16
CA ASP A 587 -3.30 25.89 20.69
C ASP A 587 -4.01 26.74 19.63
N PHE A 588 -4.56 26.06 18.62
CA PHE A 588 -5.12 26.69 17.42
C PHE A 588 -6.55 27.20 17.60
N LYS A 589 -7.30 26.75 18.63
CA LYS A 589 -8.77 26.90 18.70
C LYS A 589 -9.23 28.36 18.65
N SER A 590 -8.57 29.26 19.40
CA SER A 590 -8.94 30.68 19.47
C SER A 590 -8.72 31.39 18.13
N GLN A 591 -7.57 31.15 17.48
CA GLN A 591 -7.17 31.82 16.24
C GLN A 591 -7.94 31.28 15.03
N VAL A 592 -8.08 29.95 14.92
CA VAL A 592 -8.89 29.31 13.87
C VAL A 592 -10.34 29.75 14.03
N GLY A 593 -10.89 29.75 15.25
CA GLY A 593 -12.25 30.22 15.52
C GLY A 593 -12.47 31.65 15.04
N ALA A 594 -11.59 32.58 15.41
CA ALA A 594 -11.69 33.98 15.00
C ALA A 594 -11.66 34.16 13.46
N ARG A 595 -10.86 33.35 12.74
CA ARG A 595 -10.78 33.38 11.27
C ARG A 595 -12.02 32.82 10.61
N VAL A 596 -12.54 31.70 11.12
CA VAL A 596 -13.81 31.13 10.65
C VAL A 596 -14.96 32.11 10.88
N ASP A 597 -15.04 32.72 12.07
CA ASP A 597 -16.07 33.71 12.41
C ASP A 597 -15.96 34.97 11.53
N ALA A 598 -14.74 35.41 11.19
CA ALA A 598 -14.51 36.51 10.26
C ALA A 598 -14.95 36.16 8.83
N PHE A 599 -14.61 34.96 8.35
CA PHE A 599 -15.02 34.47 7.03
C PHE A 599 -16.53 34.32 6.92
N LEU A 600 -17.19 33.78 7.96
CA LEU A 600 -18.64 33.65 8.03
C LEU A 600 -19.35 35.01 7.98
N ARG A 601 -18.80 36.03 8.65
CA ARG A 601 -19.34 37.41 8.58
C ARG A 601 -19.16 38.06 7.22
N ALA A 602 -18.05 37.78 6.53
CA ALA A 602 -17.71 38.35 5.23
C ALA A 602 -18.23 37.53 4.03
N TRP A 603 -19.06 36.50 4.28
CA TRP A 603 -19.42 35.44 3.35
C TRP A 603 -19.55 35.89 1.88
N PRO A 604 -18.62 35.50 0.99
CA PRO A 604 -18.64 35.96 -0.39
C PRO A 604 -19.86 35.44 -1.18
N GLN A 605 -20.46 36.30 -2.00
CA GLN A 605 -21.58 35.91 -2.86
C GLN A 605 -21.11 35.05 -4.04
N GLY A 606 -21.87 34.01 -4.36
CA GLY A 606 -21.62 33.14 -5.52
C GLY A 606 -20.46 32.13 -5.34
N ILE A 607 -20.12 31.78 -4.09
CA ILE A 607 -19.18 30.70 -3.80
C ILE A 607 -19.78 29.36 -4.24
N ASP A 608 -18.96 28.58 -4.95
CA ASP A 608 -19.19 27.15 -5.16
C ASP A 608 -18.94 26.40 -3.85
N MET A 609 -20.03 25.94 -3.23
CA MET A 609 -20.03 25.31 -1.92
C MET A 609 -19.25 23.99 -1.90
N ASP A 610 -19.42 23.15 -2.92
CA ASP A 610 -18.76 21.85 -2.99
C ASP A 610 -17.25 22.01 -3.18
N LYS A 611 -16.85 22.96 -4.02
CA LYS A 611 -15.43 23.28 -4.22
C LYS A 611 -14.78 23.84 -2.96
N LEU A 612 -15.47 24.73 -2.23
CA LEU A 612 -15.00 25.25 -0.95
C LEU A 612 -14.90 24.12 0.08
N ALA A 613 -15.90 23.25 0.17
CA ALA A 613 -15.94 22.14 1.11
C ALA A 613 -14.79 21.16 0.89
N GLY A 614 -14.54 20.76 -0.36
CA GLY A 614 -13.43 19.88 -0.72
C GLY A 614 -12.07 20.52 -0.46
N ALA A 615 -11.92 21.83 -0.69
CA ALA A 615 -10.68 22.54 -0.41
C ALA A 615 -10.44 22.73 1.09
N LEU A 616 -11.49 23.09 1.84
CA LEU A 616 -11.43 23.26 3.29
C LEU A 616 -11.11 21.93 3.98
N PHE A 617 -11.77 20.83 3.60
CA PHE A 617 -11.48 19.51 4.16
C PHE A 617 -10.01 19.14 3.98
N LYS A 618 -9.43 19.34 2.78
CA LYS A 618 -8.00 19.08 2.53
C LYS A 618 -7.07 19.89 3.44
N VAL A 619 -7.41 21.14 3.73
CA VAL A 619 -6.63 22.01 4.62
C VAL A 619 -6.72 21.54 6.07
N VAL A 620 -7.91 21.11 6.52
CA VAL A 620 -8.17 20.85 7.94
C VAL A 620 -7.99 19.38 8.34
N SER A 621 -7.98 18.45 7.37
CA SER A 621 -7.86 17.00 7.59
C SER A 621 -6.51 16.57 8.16
N HIS A 622 -5.54 17.47 8.32
CA HIS A 622 -4.27 17.13 8.98
C HIS A 622 -4.44 16.79 10.47
N ARG A 623 -5.54 17.23 11.11
CA ARG A 623 -5.92 16.80 12.46
C ARG A 623 -7.44 16.70 12.57
N ASP A 624 -7.96 15.51 12.86
CA ASP A 624 -9.40 15.24 12.91
C ASP A 624 -10.15 16.15 13.90
N ALA A 625 -9.51 16.51 15.02
CA ALA A 625 -10.02 17.47 16.00
C ALA A 625 -10.40 18.84 15.40
N ILE A 626 -9.63 19.28 14.41
CA ILE A 626 -9.81 20.58 13.75
C ILE A 626 -11.02 20.53 12.83
N VAL A 627 -11.18 19.41 12.12
CA VAL A 627 -12.35 19.18 11.26
C VAL A 627 -13.63 19.30 12.09
N VAL A 628 -13.68 18.64 13.24
CA VAL A 628 -14.83 18.70 14.17
C VAL A 628 -15.06 20.12 14.68
N PHE A 629 -14.00 20.78 15.15
CA PHE A 629 -14.08 22.15 15.66
C PHE A 629 -14.63 23.13 14.61
N ILE A 630 -14.12 23.06 13.37
CA ILE A 630 -14.56 23.92 12.28
C ILE A 630 -15.98 23.56 11.84
N SER A 631 -16.32 22.27 11.77
CA SER A 631 -17.66 21.81 11.43
C SER A 631 -18.71 22.34 12.42
N ASP A 632 -18.43 22.26 13.73
CA ASP A 632 -19.34 22.79 14.76
C ASP A 632 -19.48 24.32 14.63
N ARG A 633 -18.38 25.05 14.41
CA ARG A 633 -18.43 26.51 14.16
C ARG A 633 -19.19 26.91 12.90
N LEU A 634 -19.03 26.16 11.81
CA LEU A 634 -19.78 26.38 10.56
C LEU A 634 -21.27 26.15 10.78
N ARG A 635 -21.63 25.14 11.58
CA ARG A 635 -23.02 24.86 11.94
C ARG A 635 -23.62 26.00 12.76
N ASP A 636 -22.91 26.49 13.78
CA ASP A 636 -23.32 27.65 14.59
C ASP A 636 -23.45 28.93 13.76
N GLY A 637 -22.62 29.07 12.72
CA GLY A 637 -22.68 30.13 11.72
C GLY A 637 -23.77 30.01 10.66
N GLY A 638 -24.68 29.03 10.76
CA GLY A 638 -25.77 28.81 9.81
C GLY A 638 -25.35 28.16 8.49
N ARG A 639 -24.18 27.51 8.43
CA ARG A 639 -23.64 26.82 7.24
C ARG A 639 -23.67 25.29 7.42
N ALA A 640 -24.84 24.76 7.74
CA ALA A 640 -25.04 23.34 8.04
C ALA A 640 -24.65 22.40 6.87
N GLU A 641 -24.88 22.81 5.62
CA GLU A 641 -24.51 22.01 4.44
C GLU A 641 -22.99 21.78 4.34
N LEU A 642 -22.20 22.83 4.56
CA LEU A 642 -20.74 22.77 4.56
C LEU A 642 -20.22 21.91 5.73
N ALA A 643 -20.80 22.10 6.92
CA ALA A 643 -20.48 21.30 8.09
C ALA A 643 -20.77 19.81 7.87
N ASN A 644 -21.93 19.48 7.28
CA ASN A 644 -22.30 18.11 6.94
C ASN A 644 -21.32 17.49 5.93
N PHE A 645 -20.85 18.26 4.94
CA PHE A 645 -19.84 17.77 3.99
C PHE A 645 -18.53 17.40 4.70
N LEU A 646 -18.02 18.26 5.60
CA LEU A 646 -16.79 17.97 6.35
C LEU A 646 -16.94 16.73 7.23
N ASP A 647 -18.07 16.63 7.94
CA ASP A 647 -18.42 15.51 8.81
C ASP A 647 -18.48 14.18 8.02
N GLU A 648 -19.09 14.19 6.83
CA GLU A 648 -19.21 13.00 5.97
C GLU A 648 -17.86 12.53 5.41
N ASN A 649 -17.00 13.46 5.00
CA ASN A 649 -15.64 13.11 4.55
C ASN A 649 -14.77 12.60 5.71
N LEU A 650 -14.95 13.15 6.92
CA LEU A 650 -14.28 12.66 8.12
C LEU A 650 -14.71 11.22 8.43
N LEU A 651 -16.02 10.94 8.35
CA LEU A 651 -16.56 9.59 8.55
C LEU A 651 -16.04 8.60 7.50
N ALA A 652 -16.01 8.98 6.22
CA ALA A 652 -15.49 8.14 5.15
C ALA A 652 -14.02 7.79 5.40
N ARG A 653 -13.18 8.80 5.68
CA ARG A 653 -11.76 8.60 5.99
C ARG A 653 -11.55 7.76 7.24
N PHE A 654 -12.31 8.00 8.30
CA PHE A 654 -12.23 7.19 9.52
C PHE A 654 -12.47 5.71 9.22
N LEU A 655 -13.51 5.39 8.44
CA LEU A 655 -13.83 4.01 8.06
C LEU A 655 -12.78 3.37 7.14
N GLU A 656 -12.12 4.15 6.29
CA GLU A 656 -11.03 3.68 5.41
C GLU A 656 -9.76 3.34 6.19
N LEU A 657 -9.49 4.05 7.29
CA LEU A 657 -8.28 3.87 8.12
C LEU A 657 -8.40 2.77 9.19
N LEU A 658 -9.59 2.17 9.36
CA LEU A 658 -9.80 1.09 10.33
C LEU A 658 -8.93 -0.14 9.98
N PRO A 659 -8.38 -0.85 10.97
CA PRO A 659 -7.66 -2.09 10.73
C PRO A 659 -8.57 -3.16 10.13
N GLY A 660 -7.98 -4.08 9.35
CA GLY A 660 -8.70 -5.16 8.69
C GLY A 660 -7.79 -6.31 8.30
N PHE A 661 -8.34 -7.37 7.73
CA PHE A 661 -7.57 -8.56 7.36
C PHE A 661 -6.41 -8.22 6.40
N GLY A 662 -5.18 -8.26 6.94
CA GLY A 662 -3.95 -8.03 6.16
C GLY A 662 -3.54 -6.56 6.01
N HIS A 663 -4.23 -5.62 6.69
CA HIS A 663 -3.88 -4.20 6.70
C HIS A 663 -3.70 -3.72 8.15
N LYS A 664 -2.50 -3.23 8.50
CA LYS A 664 -2.32 -2.52 9.77
C LYS A 664 -3.09 -1.21 9.67
N GLY A 665 -4.01 -0.95 10.61
CA GLY A 665 -4.74 0.30 10.65
C GLY A 665 -3.77 1.47 10.82
N GLU A 666 -3.95 2.54 10.04
CA GLU A 666 -3.26 3.81 10.23
C GLU A 666 -4.12 4.78 11.07
N LEU A 667 -5.10 4.24 11.81
CA LEU A 667 -6.01 5.02 12.61
C LEU A 667 -5.25 5.69 13.76
N PHE A 668 -5.20 7.01 13.74
CA PHE A 668 -4.64 7.81 14.82
C PHE A 668 -5.55 8.97 15.16
N ILE A 669 -6.21 8.89 16.33
CA ILE A 669 -6.97 10.00 16.89
C ILE A 669 -6.27 10.46 18.18
N PRO A 670 -5.78 11.71 18.23
CA PRO A 670 -5.17 12.27 19.44
C PRO A 670 -6.09 12.12 20.64
N PHE A 671 -5.51 11.71 21.77
CA PHE A 671 -6.25 11.39 22.99
C PHE A 671 -7.16 12.53 23.47
N ASP A 672 -6.65 13.76 23.48
CA ASP A 672 -7.38 14.97 23.91
C ASP A 672 -8.57 15.33 22.99
N ALA A 673 -8.58 14.82 21.76
CA ALA A 673 -9.62 15.05 20.77
C ALA A 673 -10.59 13.87 20.58
N ARG A 674 -10.21 12.69 21.07
CA ARG A 674 -10.86 11.41 20.79
C ARG A 674 -12.35 11.42 21.07
N ARG A 675 -12.76 11.89 22.25
CA ARG A 675 -14.16 12.05 22.63
C ARG A 675 -14.94 12.91 21.63
N ALA A 676 -14.44 14.11 21.34
CA ALA A 676 -15.12 15.04 20.43
C ALA A 676 -15.25 14.49 19.00
N VAL A 677 -14.23 13.78 18.52
CA VAL A 677 -14.24 13.14 17.20
C VAL A 677 -15.26 12.02 17.15
N LEU A 678 -15.23 11.07 18.10
CA LEU A 678 -16.18 9.96 18.13
C LEU A 678 -17.63 10.45 18.28
N GLU A 679 -17.85 11.50 19.10
CA GLU A 679 -19.17 12.12 19.26
C GLU A 679 -19.67 12.79 17.98
N ASN A 680 -18.79 13.47 17.25
CA ASN A 680 -19.13 14.05 15.96
C ASN A 680 -19.48 12.95 14.95
N LEU A 681 -18.66 11.91 14.85
CA LEU A 681 -18.90 10.78 13.94
C LEU A 681 -20.24 10.07 14.23
N GLY A 682 -20.56 9.84 15.51
CA GLY A 682 -21.87 9.32 15.92
C GLY A 682 -23.02 10.24 15.51
N ARG A 683 -22.92 11.56 15.79
CA ARG A 683 -23.90 12.57 15.33
C ARG A 683 -24.07 12.58 13.82
N THR A 684 -23.00 12.36 13.06
CA THR A 684 -23.02 12.32 11.59
C THR A 684 -23.80 11.11 11.09
N ILE A 685 -23.59 9.94 11.70
CA ILE A 685 -24.38 8.73 11.38
C ILE A 685 -25.85 8.93 11.73
N THR A 686 -26.16 9.49 12.90
CA THR A 686 -27.54 9.79 13.35
C THR A 686 -28.30 10.68 12.35
N ARG A 687 -27.61 11.61 11.69
CA ARG A 687 -28.21 12.52 10.70
C ARG A 687 -28.55 11.84 9.36
N LYS A 688 -28.09 10.61 9.12
CA LYS A 688 -28.42 9.88 7.89
C LYS A 688 -29.88 9.44 7.89
N TYR A 689 -30.51 9.48 6.72
CA TYR A 689 -31.92 9.09 6.52
C TYR A 689 -32.27 7.70 7.07
N ASN A 690 -31.28 6.80 7.17
CA ASN A 690 -31.46 5.48 7.77
C ASN A 690 -30.21 5.05 8.58
N ALA A 691 -30.01 5.70 9.73
CA ALA A 691 -28.84 5.51 10.58
C ALA A 691 -28.59 4.03 10.97
N THR A 692 -29.64 3.28 11.30
CA THR A 692 -29.51 1.85 11.67
C THR A 692 -29.13 0.96 10.48
N ASN A 693 -29.65 1.22 9.29
CA ASN A 693 -29.19 0.52 8.08
C ASN A 693 -27.75 0.86 7.74
N PHE A 694 -27.30 2.10 7.99
CA PHE A 694 -25.90 2.45 7.84
C PHE A 694 -25.01 1.63 8.79
N LEU A 695 -25.36 1.54 10.08
CA LEU A 695 -24.65 0.70 11.04
C LEU A 695 -24.58 -0.76 10.55
N ARG A 696 -25.73 -1.33 10.17
CA ARG A 696 -25.82 -2.70 9.68
C ARG A 696 -24.97 -2.96 8.42
N ALA A 697 -24.94 -2.02 7.48
CA ALA A 697 -24.25 -2.19 6.20
C ALA A 697 -22.76 -1.86 6.28
N ARG A 698 -22.34 -0.95 7.16
CA ARG A 698 -20.98 -0.40 7.18
C ARG A 698 -20.20 -0.73 8.45
N LEU A 699 -20.81 -0.60 9.63
CA LEU A 699 -20.10 -0.80 10.91
C LEU A 699 -20.19 -2.25 11.41
N ASN A 700 -21.34 -2.93 11.27
CA ASN A 700 -21.50 -4.31 11.74
C ASN A 700 -20.50 -5.29 11.09
N PRO A 701 -20.26 -5.26 9.76
CA PRO A 701 -19.27 -6.13 9.14
C PRO A 701 -17.86 -5.85 9.69
N LYS A 702 -17.54 -4.57 9.94
CA LYS A 702 -16.23 -4.15 10.43
C LYS A 702 -16.00 -4.56 11.88
N ILE A 703 -16.94 -4.31 12.79
CA ILE A 703 -16.77 -4.75 14.18
C ILE A 703 -16.74 -6.28 14.29
N HIS A 704 -17.51 -6.99 13.46
CA HIS A 704 -17.46 -8.45 13.42
C HIS A 704 -16.09 -8.95 12.94
N GLU A 705 -15.53 -8.33 11.90
CA GLU A 705 -14.17 -8.57 11.43
C GLU A 705 -13.14 -8.37 12.56
N LEU A 706 -13.15 -7.22 13.23
CA LEU A 706 -12.24 -6.89 14.33
C LEU A 706 -12.34 -7.90 15.48
N VAL A 707 -13.55 -8.21 15.94
CA VAL A 707 -13.77 -9.15 17.05
C VAL A 707 -13.32 -10.56 16.65
N THR A 708 -13.59 -10.99 15.43
CA THR A 708 -13.12 -12.29 14.93
C THR A 708 -11.60 -12.34 14.88
N MET A 709 -10.94 -11.25 14.44
CA MET A 709 -9.47 -11.18 14.45
C MET A 709 -8.90 -11.27 15.85
N ILE A 710 -9.54 -10.66 16.85
CA ILE A 710 -9.09 -10.71 18.24
C ILE A 710 -9.28 -12.10 18.84
N GLU A 711 -10.42 -12.75 18.59
CA GLU A 711 -10.75 -14.05 19.18
C GLU A 711 -10.03 -15.24 18.53
N THR A 712 -9.61 -15.12 17.27
CA THR A 712 -9.00 -16.25 16.53
C THR A 712 -7.47 -16.30 16.61
N GLN A 713 -6.83 -15.42 17.39
CA GLN A 713 -5.37 -15.25 17.31
C GLN A 713 -4.53 -16.28 18.07
N ARG A 714 -3.49 -16.78 17.36
CA ARG A 714 -2.36 -17.59 17.86
C ARG A 714 -0.99 -16.88 17.69
N HIS A 715 -0.95 -15.56 17.47
CA HIS A 715 0.27 -14.80 17.17
C HIS A 715 0.84 -14.03 18.39
N PRO A 716 2.16 -13.72 18.41
CA PRO A 716 2.83 -13.07 19.55
C PRO A 716 2.80 -11.53 19.57
N ALA A 717 2.27 -10.85 18.54
CA ALA A 717 2.10 -9.40 18.54
C ALA A 717 0.66 -9.06 18.90
N LEU A 718 0.44 -8.33 20.00
CA LEU A 718 -0.90 -7.99 20.51
C LEU A 718 -1.61 -7.03 19.52
N PRO A 719 -2.82 -7.39 19.02
CA PRO A 719 -3.60 -6.59 18.08
C PRO A 719 -4.34 -5.44 18.81
N TRP A 720 -3.56 -4.52 19.38
CA TRP A 720 -4.11 -3.40 20.16
C TRP A 720 -4.94 -2.47 19.29
N ASP A 721 -4.46 -2.16 18.09
CA ASP A 721 -5.14 -1.24 17.16
C ASP A 721 -6.53 -1.76 16.79
N GLU A 722 -6.68 -3.07 16.59
CA GLU A 722 -7.96 -3.74 16.33
C GLU A 722 -8.90 -3.65 17.54
N HIS A 723 -8.37 -3.81 18.75
CA HIS A 723 -9.12 -3.71 19.98
C HIS A 723 -9.64 -2.29 20.19
N GLU A 724 -8.77 -1.28 20.08
CA GLU A 724 -9.09 0.13 20.20
C GLU A 724 -10.13 0.56 19.15
N ALA A 725 -9.94 0.16 17.88
CA ALA A 725 -10.92 0.42 16.83
C ALA A 725 -12.29 -0.21 17.13
N GLY A 726 -12.33 -1.42 17.70
CA GLY A 726 -13.56 -2.09 18.12
C GLY A 726 -14.32 -1.31 19.21
N VAL A 727 -13.59 -0.74 20.17
CA VAL A 727 -14.15 0.12 21.21
C VAL A 727 -14.74 1.40 20.61
N PHE A 728 -14.01 2.06 19.69
CA PHE A 728 -14.48 3.29 19.02
C PHE A 728 -15.76 3.09 18.21
N LEU A 729 -15.83 2.00 17.43
CA LEU A 729 -17.04 1.67 16.68
C LEU A 729 -18.24 1.43 17.60
N SER A 730 -18.00 0.86 18.78
CA SER A 730 -19.06 0.61 19.75
C SER A 730 -19.57 1.88 20.42
N ILE A 731 -18.66 2.80 20.77
CA ILE A 731 -19.00 4.15 21.26
C ILE A 731 -19.92 4.86 20.26
N MET A 732 -19.52 4.90 18.98
CA MET A 732 -20.29 5.55 17.92
C MET A 732 -21.68 4.93 17.76
N ALA A 733 -21.76 3.59 17.74
CA ALA A 733 -23.04 2.90 17.55
C ALA A 733 -24.00 3.07 18.74
N LEU A 734 -23.48 3.08 19.97
CA LEU A 734 -24.29 3.33 21.18
C LEU A 734 -24.82 4.76 21.20
N GLN A 735 -24.03 5.72 20.74
CA GLN A 735 -24.50 7.09 20.56
C GLN A 735 -25.60 7.17 19.49
N VAL A 736 -25.44 6.49 18.34
CA VAL A 736 -26.47 6.44 17.30
C VAL A 736 -27.76 5.83 17.84
N ALA A 737 -27.68 4.74 18.61
CA ALA A 737 -28.82 4.14 19.28
C ALA A 737 -29.49 5.12 20.27
N SER A 738 -28.71 5.95 20.94
CA SER A 738 -29.19 6.96 21.89
C SER A 738 -29.84 8.17 21.23
N ASP A 739 -29.29 8.65 20.11
CA ASP A 739 -29.63 9.97 19.56
C ASP A 739 -30.56 9.90 18.32
N SER A 740 -30.82 8.71 17.76
CA SER A 740 -31.66 8.53 16.56
C SER A 740 -33.17 8.51 16.85
N GLU A 741 -33.74 9.63 17.31
CA GLU A 741 -35.17 9.72 17.68
C GLU A 741 -36.16 9.35 16.54
N GLY A 742 -35.77 9.55 15.28
CA GLY A 742 -36.58 9.18 14.11
C GLY A 742 -36.64 7.68 13.80
N VAL A 743 -35.84 6.85 14.49
CA VAL A 743 -35.80 5.40 14.29
C VAL A 743 -36.69 4.72 15.33
N PRO A 744 -37.51 3.71 14.96
CA PRO A 744 -38.32 2.98 15.93
C PRO A 744 -37.48 2.40 17.08
N GLU A 745 -37.94 2.62 18.31
CA GLU A 745 -37.25 2.28 19.56
C GLU A 745 -36.72 0.84 19.59
N ARG A 746 -37.51 -0.13 19.13
CA ARG A 746 -37.10 -1.54 19.03
C ARG A 746 -35.79 -1.77 18.25
N PHE A 747 -35.54 -1.00 17.19
CA PHE A 747 -34.32 -1.13 16.40
C PHE A 747 -33.14 -0.48 17.12
N ARG A 748 -33.38 0.62 17.84
CA ARG A 748 -32.39 1.29 18.67
C ARG A 748 -31.95 0.40 19.84
N ILE A 749 -32.91 -0.26 20.51
CA ILE A 749 -32.67 -1.29 21.53
C ILE A 749 -31.84 -2.44 20.95
N GLY A 750 -32.19 -2.93 19.76
CA GLY A 750 -31.44 -4.00 19.08
C GLY A 750 -29.98 -3.62 18.81
N VAL A 751 -29.74 -2.43 18.24
CA VAL A 751 -28.38 -1.90 18.02
C VAL A 751 -27.63 -1.78 19.34
N ALA A 752 -28.21 -1.14 20.36
CA ALA A 752 -27.54 -0.98 21.64
C ALA A 752 -27.19 -2.33 22.27
N THR A 753 -28.09 -3.30 22.20
CA THR A 753 -27.88 -4.67 22.68
C THR A 753 -26.69 -5.33 21.99
N ASP A 754 -26.63 -5.28 20.66
CA ASP A 754 -25.54 -5.89 19.88
C ASP A 754 -24.18 -5.28 20.25
N TYR A 755 -24.11 -3.95 20.34
CA TYR A 755 -22.85 -3.26 20.64
C TYR A 755 -22.42 -3.35 22.11
N ILE A 756 -23.35 -3.49 23.05
CA ILE A 756 -23.02 -3.88 24.44
C ILE A 756 -22.40 -5.28 24.45
N HIS A 757 -22.95 -6.24 23.68
CA HIS A 757 -22.36 -7.58 23.58
C HIS A 757 -20.99 -7.58 22.89
N TRP A 758 -20.80 -6.78 21.84
CA TRP A 758 -19.48 -6.64 21.18
C TRP A 758 -18.42 -6.09 22.13
N LEU A 759 -18.74 -5.04 22.91
CA LEU A 759 -17.86 -4.54 23.98
C LEU A 759 -17.54 -5.62 25.00
N GLY A 760 -18.54 -6.39 25.44
CA GLY A 760 -18.33 -7.55 26.31
C GLY A 760 -17.33 -8.55 25.73
N ARG A 761 -17.43 -8.88 24.44
CA ARG A 761 -16.49 -9.79 23.76
C ARG A 761 -15.08 -9.21 23.64
N LEU A 762 -14.95 -7.94 23.27
CA LEU A 762 -13.66 -7.25 23.24
C LEU A 762 -12.98 -7.31 24.61
N MET A 763 -13.73 -7.05 25.69
CA MET A 763 -13.22 -7.04 27.07
C MET A 763 -12.95 -8.43 27.66
N ARG A 764 -13.36 -9.51 26.99
CA ARG A 764 -12.98 -10.90 27.32
C ARG A 764 -11.68 -11.35 26.65
N SER A 765 -11.18 -10.58 25.69
CA SER A 765 -10.03 -10.99 24.88
C SER A 765 -8.73 -11.06 25.69
N ASP A 766 -7.78 -11.86 25.20
CA ASP A 766 -6.42 -11.93 25.74
C ASP A 766 -5.72 -10.56 25.70
N VAL A 767 -6.07 -9.70 24.74
CA VAL A 767 -5.60 -8.31 24.66
C VAL A 767 -6.09 -7.54 25.88
N ALA A 768 -7.39 -7.57 26.17
CA ALA A 768 -7.95 -6.90 27.34
C ALA A 768 -7.34 -7.44 28.65
N ALA A 769 -7.17 -8.76 28.76
CA ALA A 769 -6.50 -9.37 29.92
C ALA A 769 -5.05 -8.90 30.06
N SER A 770 -4.29 -8.85 28.96
CA SER A 770 -2.89 -8.43 28.97
C SER A 770 -2.73 -6.93 29.29
N GLU A 771 -3.58 -6.10 28.69
CA GLU A 771 -3.41 -4.65 28.66
C GLU A 771 -4.10 -3.94 29.83
N TYR A 772 -5.27 -4.43 30.27
CA TYR A 772 -6.04 -3.82 31.35
C TYR A 772 -5.94 -4.55 32.70
N VAL A 773 -5.57 -5.83 32.70
CA VAL A 773 -5.54 -6.65 33.94
C VAL A 773 -4.12 -7.00 34.35
N ALA A 774 -3.28 -7.46 33.42
CA ALA A 774 -1.92 -7.94 33.74
C ALA A 774 -0.86 -6.85 33.86
N ARG A 775 -1.10 -5.65 33.30
CA ARG A 775 -0.16 -4.52 33.40
C ARG A 775 -0.27 -3.85 34.78
N ASP A 776 0.88 -3.63 35.42
CA ASP A 776 0.98 -2.90 36.68
C ASP A 776 0.42 -1.46 36.60
N ARG A 777 0.42 -0.86 35.40
CA ARG A 777 -0.18 0.45 35.12
C ARG A 777 -0.78 0.47 33.72
N VAL A 778 -2.09 0.70 33.65
CA VAL A 778 -2.79 0.99 32.40
C VAL A 778 -2.53 2.45 32.03
N PRO A 779 -2.14 2.75 30.77
CA PRO A 779 -2.07 4.13 30.28
C PRO A 779 -3.39 4.89 30.53
N PRO A 780 -3.34 6.13 31.06
CA PRO A 780 -4.53 6.92 31.34
C PRO A 780 -5.48 7.05 30.15
N GLU A 781 -4.89 7.16 28.95
CA GLU A 781 -5.64 7.31 27.71
C GLU A 781 -6.60 6.16 27.42
N TRP A 782 -6.22 4.93 27.76
CA TRP A 782 -7.05 3.76 27.51
C TRP A 782 -8.16 3.61 28.54
N LEU A 783 -7.91 4.06 29.78
CA LEU A 783 -8.93 4.10 30.82
C LEU A 783 -10.05 5.07 30.45
N ASP A 784 -9.68 6.23 29.92
CA ASP A 784 -10.63 7.25 29.49
C ASP A 784 -11.55 6.77 28.36
N ASP A 785 -11.06 5.91 27.45
CA ASP A 785 -11.90 5.28 26.43
C ASP A 785 -12.88 4.26 26.99
N LEU A 786 -12.44 3.44 27.96
CA LEU A 786 -13.31 2.50 28.65
C LEU A 786 -14.39 3.22 29.44
N VAL A 787 -14.01 4.28 30.16
CA VAL A 787 -14.95 5.16 30.87
C VAL A 787 -15.91 5.80 29.88
N PHE A 788 -15.43 6.24 28.72
CA PHE A 788 -16.29 6.84 27.71
C PHE A 788 -17.27 5.83 27.09
N ALA A 789 -16.83 4.61 26.80
CA ALA A 789 -17.72 3.53 26.37
C ALA A 789 -18.78 3.19 27.43
N ALA A 790 -18.38 3.11 28.70
CA ALA A 790 -19.30 2.90 29.83
C ALA A 790 -20.33 4.03 29.97
N GLN A 791 -19.91 5.29 29.78
CA GLN A 791 -20.81 6.44 29.76
C GLN A 791 -21.82 6.37 28.61
N GLN A 792 -21.43 5.89 27.43
CA GLN A 792 -22.37 5.67 26.32
C GLN A 792 -23.36 4.54 26.61
N ILE A 793 -22.94 3.46 27.29
CA ILE A 793 -23.86 2.40 27.76
C ILE A 793 -24.88 3.00 28.74
N ALA A 794 -24.43 3.77 29.73
CA ALA A 794 -25.30 4.40 30.72
C ALA A 794 -26.27 5.41 30.07
N LYS A 795 -25.80 6.19 29.09
CA LYS A 795 -26.64 7.10 28.29
C LYS A 795 -27.71 6.33 27.52
N ALA A 796 -27.32 5.27 26.80
CA ALA A 796 -28.26 4.42 26.06
C ALA A 796 -29.30 3.79 26.99
N ARG A 797 -28.88 3.30 28.15
CA ARG A 797 -29.77 2.73 29.18
C ARG A 797 -30.78 3.73 29.72
N ARG A 798 -30.37 4.98 29.92
CA ARG A 798 -31.26 6.07 30.38
C ARG A 798 -32.32 6.41 29.35
N ILE A 799 -31.96 6.41 28.07
CA ILE A 799 -32.85 6.80 26.97
C ILE A 799 -33.76 5.66 26.52
N LEU A 800 -33.24 4.43 26.46
CA LEU A 800 -33.94 3.24 25.91
C LEU A 800 -34.56 2.34 26.99
N GLY A 801 -34.46 2.72 28.26
CA GLY A 801 -35.17 2.07 29.36
C GLY A 801 -34.64 0.68 29.74
N GLU A 802 -35.44 -0.03 30.56
CA GLU A 802 -35.09 -1.30 31.22
C GLU A 802 -34.78 -2.46 30.27
N ALA A 803 -35.12 -2.32 28.99
CA ALA A 803 -34.79 -3.30 27.97
C ALA A 803 -33.28 -3.57 27.85
N LEU A 804 -32.43 -2.62 28.25
CA LEU A 804 -30.97 -2.79 28.24
C LEU A 804 -30.38 -3.37 29.55
N ASP A 805 -31.18 -3.59 30.60
CA ASP A 805 -30.67 -4.19 31.85
C ASP A 805 -30.10 -5.60 31.63
N VAL A 806 -30.78 -6.41 30.82
CA VAL A 806 -30.34 -7.78 30.53
C VAL A 806 -29.00 -7.83 29.79
N PRO A 807 -28.79 -7.12 28.65
CA PRO A 807 -27.48 -7.14 28.00
C PRO A 807 -26.37 -6.50 28.83
N ILE A 808 -26.67 -5.46 29.63
CA ILE A 808 -25.70 -4.87 30.57
C ILE A 808 -25.32 -5.90 31.64
N GLY A 809 -26.30 -6.53 32.27
CA GLY A 809 -26.11 -7.59 33.26
C GLY A 809 -25.25 -8.73 32.72
N ARG A 810 -25.50 -9.19 31.48
CA ARG A 810 -24.67 -10.21 30.83
C ARG A 810 -23.20 -9.84 30.70
N VAL A 811 -22.86 -8.55 30.58
CA VAL A 811 -21.47 -8.09 30.50
C VAL A 811 -20.88 -7.93 31.91
N THR A 812 -21.62 -7.35 32.85
CA THR A 812 -21.15 -7.13 34.23
C THR A 812 -20.99 -8.44 35.00
N ASP A 813 -21.87 -9.42 34.75
CA ASP A 813 -21.89 -10.69 35.46
C ASP A 813 -20.91 -11.71 34.86
N ASP A 814 -20.40 -11.48 33.65
CA ASP A 814 -19.49 -12.45 33.00
C ASP A 814 -18.09 -12.42 33.63
N PRO A 815 -17.60 -13.52 34.22
CA PRO A 815 -16.35 -13.53 34.98
C PRO A 815 -15.10 -13.24 34.14
N TRP A 816 -15.18 -13.34 32.81
CA TRP A 816 -14.05 -13.16 31.91
C TRP A 816 -13.92 -11.74 31.37
N VAL A 817 -14.93 -10.88 31.55
CA VAL A 817 -14.85 -9.46 31.18
C VAL A 817 -13.91 -8.73 32.14
N ALA A 818 -12.99 -7.92 31.60
CA ALA A 818 -12.04 -7.13 32.37
C ALA A 818 -12.72 -6.36 33.53
N PRO A 819 -12.31 -6.55 34.80
CA PRO A 819 -12.98 -5.95 35.96
C PRO A 819 -13.10 -4.43 35.89
N ILE A 820 -12.05 -3.77 35.40
CA ILE A 820 -12.00 -2.31 35.29
C ILE A 820 -13.11 -1.73 34.40
N PHE A 821 -13.52 -2.47 33.36
CA PHE A 821 -14.62 -2.04 32.51
C PHE A 821 -15.98 -2.22 33.20
N LYS A 822 -16.15 -3.27 34.00
CA LYS A 822 -17.37 -3.48 34.81
C LYS A 822 -17.54 -2.37 35.83
N ASP A 823 -16.46 -2.02 36.53
CA ASP A 823 -16.43 -0.94 37.51
C ASP A 823 -16.79 0.40 36.84
N ALA A 824 -16.26 0.65 35.64
CA ALA A 824 -16.60 1.84 34.86
C ALA A 824 -18.09 1.87 34.45
N ILE A 825 -18.69 0.74 34.07
CA ILE A 825 -20.14 0.63 33.78
C ILE A 825 -20.96 0.95 35.04
N ILE A 826 -20.63 0.32 36.17
CA ILE A 826 -21.35 0.51 37.44
C ILE A 826 -21.26 1.98 37.88
N ALA A 827 -20.06 2.57 37.88
CA ALA A 827 -19.86 3.97 38.22
C ALA A 827 -20.69 4.90 37.30
N SER A 828 -20.65 4.66 35.99
CA SER A 828 -21.39 5.47 35.01
C SER A 828 -22.92 5.36 35.15
N LEU A 829 -23.44 4.21 35.59
CA LEU A 829 -24.86 4.02 35.88
C LEU A 829 -25.29 4.75 37.15
N VAL A 830 -24.44 4.82 38.18
CA VAL A 830 -24.71 5.52 39.45
C VAL A 830 -24.66 7.04 39.27
N ASP A 831 -23.62 7.56 38.62
CA ASP A 831 -23.44 9.01 38.40
C ASP A 831 -24.58 9.61 37.56
N GLY A 832 -25.19 8.81 36.70
CA GLY A 832 -26.35 9.20 35.91
C GLY A 832 -27.64 9.40 36.71
N GLY A 833 -27.75 8.84 37.93
CA GLY A 833 -28.94 8.93 38.77
C GLY A 833 -28.99 10.17 39.67
N ALA A 834 -27.85 10.79 39.97
CA ALA A 834 -27.77 11.89 40.94
C ALA A 834 -28.24 13.27 40.39
N VAL A 835 -28.32 13.44 39.07
CA VAL A 835 -28.59 14.76 38.45
C VAL A 835 -30.10 15.10 38.36
N MET A 836 -31.01 14.16 38.62
CA MET A 836 -32.47 14.42 38.59
C MET A 836 -33.10 14.75 39.96
N GLY A 837 -32.32 14.88 41.02
CA GLY A 837 -32.81 15.14 42.38
C GLY A 837 -32.88 16.61 42.82
N SER A 838 -32.41 17.58 42.01
CA SER A 838 -32.29 18.99 42.42
C SER A 838 -32.91 19.98 41.44
N HIS A 839 -34.11 19.68 40.95
CA HIS A 839 -35.06 20.68 40.44
C HIS A 839 -36.49 20.18 40.68
N GLN A 840 -36.93 20.25 41.94
CA GLN A 840 -38.32 20.48 42.33
C GLN A 840 -38.37 21.70 43.23
#